data_AF-A0A3B9T365-F1
#
_entry.id   AF-A0A3B9T365-F1
#
_cell.length_a   1.000
_cell.length_b   1.000
_cell.length_c   1.000
_cell.angle_alpha   90.00
_cell.angle_beta   90.00
_cell.angle_gamma   90.00
#
_symmetry.space_group_name_H-M   'P 1'
#
loop_
_entity.id
_entity.type
_entity.pdbx_description
1 polymer ?
#
loop_
_entity_poly.entity_id
_entity_poly.type
_entity_poly.pdbx_seq_one_letter_code
_entity_poly.pdbx_strand_id
1 'polypeptide(L)'
;MDNKKIIFQVTKTYMMKNRKRTLITFLGILIMVILMTAVFIGRDTLLDYLKNAVVADSGSWHYQVYDIDKEQAEQIKALSFVERFDVSKPLGYTAFPASGNPETTPFLELKAYSGSLFEQMNIQVKEGRYPENADEVIISQRALDEGAEIQPGDTIDIDCFERYIHAFTYEETEARKKEGFEQNKALFPFEFHITPGETLKTPDHFPYNKTNAAIEMIHKPTGLKKRLTVVGIMEEPFFGLPSQGGYIALTGADQTGTGNEKLNAVLTIDIHTKEDCFGEIAKILDNSRTPEERDTILQKGSSYQTKTGAMIPVENGRIVANDPLLAFTANGQDHKLNFLMLFCQAFFVVLITAASLVLIYNVFTMSYRERCRYLGMLSSVGATRKQKKWSVYYEVFSLLCLSLPLGIIIGLLGVKGGMALLYPHFSKIFDTIIFNVVSKRSYEISYHLVINPLNILLIILFSVIAVWISAWSPARKISKIGPVESIRGNETSMKLRKKGYKSYLGMMRKGEAEKLLGTASVERNDASTKGIIRSITAFTALTLITAFAAGSIGDILVTMQDAEEILPGTAYNGYSYVFQNDAFLADERYQSGKDDITNSTYVSGYQELNITYFTECIPLEFYSEAYQNKAKEILEQWFPDASPETIQQYLTGEGRYKNIYSCPWGGFITLKNEAFNRLADHAGISLAQYKDAEACPVLVYDTLRITSNDFKFFAEDAHKPDYAKYEFKQPLSVKEGDSIRMELLEYDEETDEAYKCTVPAAFAGYVNAEDVQEYCVLNSNRIFMFISEQTQEQIRLTDPAFGTNDTSKFIFFNTDDAELIRTLSGIKDEFGRSALRSTEIFNMTDFAGVITKIANIVAVCFTLLIALICLLNLYNSVMGRCLARHTEMAVLHSLGITQKQKNKMLLTENIRILTKAFRNAAVITLVFVLCLYKLLAVEYAGLHITFPVWMIVITLLTGIAGLTIFTKACYGHDSGKRLIEEIRMENI
;
A
#
# COMPACT_ATOMS: atom_id res chain seq x y z
N MET A 1 3.96 -51.70 38.72
CA MET A 1 4.86 -50.55 38.45
C MET A 1 4.20 -49.66 37.40
N ASP A 2 4.17 -48.36 37.64
CA ASP A 2 3.41 -47.40 36.84
C ASP A 2 4.10 -47.16 35.48
N ASN A 3 3.75 -47.99 34.49
CA ASN A 3 4.43 -48.16 33.20
C ASN A 3 4.62 -46.85 32.39
N LYS A 4 3.87 -45.79 32.70
CA LYS A 4 4.01 -44.47 32.07
C LYS A 4 5.24 -43.71 32.61
N LYS A 5 5.57 -43.85 33.89
CA LYS A 5 6.72 -43.16 34.54
C LYS A 5 8.07 -43.63 33.98
N ILE A 6 8.18 -44.92 33.67
CA ILE A 6 9.42 -45.52 33.14
C ILE A 6 9.75 -44.97 31.75
N ILE A 7 8.76 -44.91 30.85
CA ILE A 7 8.94 -44.39 29.49
C ILE A 7 9.33 -42.92 29.51
N PHE A 8 8.73 -42.15 30.42
CA PHE A 8 9.09 -40.74 30.62
C PHE A 8 10.55 -40.57 31.07
N GLN A 9 10.99 -41.30 32.09
CA GLN A 9 12.37 -41.25 32.56
C GLN A 9 13.36 -41.67 31.47
N VAL A 10 13.06 -42.76 30.76
CA VAL A 10 13.90 -43.24 29.65
C VAL A 10 14.02 -42.19 28.54
N THR A 11 12.89 -41.57 28.15
CA THR A 11 12.87 -40.55 27.09
C THR A 11 13.66 -39.31 27.53
N LYS A 12 13.48 -38.85 28.78
CA LYS A 12 14.25 -37.74 29.34
C LYS A 12 15.76 -38.01 29.35
N THR A 13 16.18 -39.19 29.83
CA THR A 13 17.60 -39.58 29.85
C THR A 13 18.18 -39.64 28.44
N TYR A 14 17.43 -40.14 27.46
CA TYR A 14 17.86 -40.11 26.06
C TYR A 14 18.05 -38.68 25.54
N MET A 15 17.09 -37.78 25.78
CA MET A 15 17.17 -36.37 25.35
C MET A 15 18.37 -35.66 25.98
N MET A 16 18.67 -35.96 27.25
CA MET A 16 19.83 -35.42 27.97
C MET A 16 21.16 -36.01 27.50
N LYS A 17 21.18 -37.25 26.99
CA LYS A 17 22.38 -37.85 26.37
C LYS A 17 22.66 -37.22 25.00
N ASN A 18 21.61 -36.85 24.26
CA ASN A 18 21.70 -36.27 22.92
C ASN A 18 21.43 -34.76 22.89
N ARG A 19 22.07 -33.99 23.80
CA ARG A 19 21.78 -32.57 24.02
C ARG A 19 21.80 -31.71 22.76
N LYS A 20 22.84 -31.85 21.92
CA LYS A 20 22.98 -31.08 20.68
C LYS A 20 21.76 -31.23 19.77
N ARG A 21 21.23 -32.44 19.68
CA ARG A 21 20.12 -32.78 18.79
C ARG A 21 18.78 -32.35 19.37
N THR A 22 18.58 -32.58 20.66
CA THR A 22 17.42 -32.07 21.40
C THR A 22 17.33 -30.55 21.29
N LEU A 23 18.47 -29.85 21.45
CA LEU A 23 18.58 -28.40 21.32
C LEU A 23 18.18 -27.92 19.92
N ILE A 24 18.64 -28.58 18.86
CA ILE A 24 18.29 -28.15 17.50
C ILE A 24 16.80 -28.39 17.19
N THR A 25 16.23 -29.50 17.69
CA THR A 25 14.78 -29.75 17.56
C THR A 25 13.98 -28.67 18.29
N PHE A 26 14.41 -28.35 19.51
CA PHE A 26 13.86 -27.29 20.33
C PHE A 26 13.93 -25.93 19.63
N LEU A 27 15.09 -25.54 19.10
CA LEU A 27 15.29 -24.29 18.36
C LEU A 27 14.42 -24.23 17.10
N GLY A 28 14.27 -25.34 16.37
CA GLY A 28 13.39 -25.39 15.19
C GLY A 28 11.93 -25.10 15.53
N ILE A 29 11.42 -25.71 16.60
CA ILE A 29 10.06 -25.44 17.10
C ILE A 29 9.96 -24.02 17.65
N LEU A 30 10.98 -23.56 18.38
CA LEU A 30 11.01 -22.22 18.96
C LEU A 30 10.92 -21.13 17.88
N ILE A 31 11.75 -21.22 16.83
CA ILE A 31 11.76 -20.24 15.74
C ILE A 31 10.42 -20.26 15.00
N MET A 32 9.81 -21.43 14.78
CA MET A 32 8.46 -21.53 14.20
C MET A 32 7.44 -20.73 15.02
N VAL A 33 7.44 -20.87 16.35
CA VAL A 33 6.50 -20.16 17.24
C VAL A 33 6.78 -18.65 17.24
N ILE A 34 8.05 -18.24 17.23
CA ILE A 34 8.44 -16.82 17.10
C ILE A 34 7.87 -16.22 15.81
N LEU A 35 8.04 -16.91 14.67
CA LEU A 35 7.52 -16.45 13.38
C LEU A 35 5.99 -16.42 13.33
N MET A 36 5.32 -17.44 13.87
CA MET A 36 3.85 -17.45 13.97
C MET A 36 3.36 -16.28 14.81
N THR A 37 4.04 -15.98 15.92
CA THR A 37 3.72 -14.82 16.75
C THR A 37 3.88 -13.52 15.97
N ALA A 38 4.97 -13.37 15.21
CA ALA A 38 5.18 -12.19 14.37
C ALA A 38 4.09 -12.00 13.30
N VAL A 39 3.61 -13.09 12.66
CA VAL A 39 2.55 -13.00 11.64
C VAL A 39 1.21 -12.60 12.24
N PHE A 40 0.77 -13.24 13.33
CA PHE A 40 -0.55 -12.95 13.91
C PHE A 40 -0.58 -11.66 14.72
N ILE A 41 0.39 -11.47 15.62
CA ILE A 41 0.43 -10.30 16.51
C ILE A 41 0.99 -9.07 15.79
N GLY A 42 1.97 -9.26 14.90
CA GLY A 42 2.52 -8.15 14.12
C GLY A 42 1.51 -7.51 13.18
N ARG A 43 0.64 -8.31 12.53
CA ARG A 43 -0.47 -7.80 11.70
C ARG A 43 -1.38 -6.87 12.50
N ASP A 44 -1.91 -7.33 13.63
CA ASP A 44 -2.86 -6.55 14.44
C ASP A 44 -2.20 -5.32 15.07
N THR A 45 -0.94 -5.46 15.48
CA THR A 45 -0.16 -4.33 16.01
C THR A 45 0.11 -3.27 14.94
N LEU A 46 0.40 -3.68 13.69
CA LEU A 46 0.58 -2.75 12.58
C LEU A 46 -0.73 -2.06 12.21
N LEU A 47 -1.83 -2.81 12.11
CA LEU A 47 -3.15 -2.25 11.81
C LEU A 47 -3.63 -1.26 12.89
N ASP A 48 -3.43 -1.59 14.17
CA ASP A 48 -3.77 -0.69 15.27
C ASP A 48 -2.92 0.58 15.24
N TYR A 49 -1.63 0.47 14.93
CA TYR A 49 -0.77 1.63 14.73
C TYR A 49 -1.27 2.53 13.59
N LEU A 50 -1.55 1.97 12.41
CA LEU A 50 -2.07 2.72 11.26
C LEU A 50 -3.42 3.38 11.58
N LYS A 51 -4.31 2.65 12.26
CA LYS A 51 -5.58 3.19 12.75
C LYS A 51 -5.36 4.37 13.70
N ASN A 52 -4.51 4.21 14.72
CA ASN A 52 -4.23 5.27 15.70
C ASN A 52 -3.57 6.49 15.06
N ALA A 53 -2.78 6.27 14.00
CA ALA A 53 -2.18 7.35 13.23
C ALA A 53 -3.25 8.17 12.48
N VAL A 54 -4.20 7.51 11.83
CA VAL A 54 -5.35 8.19 11.18
C VAL A 54 -6.22 8.91 12.20
N VAL A 55 -6.45 8.30 13.39
CA VAL A 55 -7.22 8.93 14.48
C VAL A 55 -6.52 10.18 15.02
N ALA A 56 -5.19 10.12 15.17
CA ALA A 56 -4.40 11.26 15.63
C ALA A 56 -4.38 12.42 14.62
N ASP A 57 -4.57 12.12 13.33
CA ASP A 57 -4.61 13.12 12.26
C ASP A 57 -6.02 13.71 12.07
N SER A 58 -7.01 12.85 11.81
CA SER A 58 -8.35 13.23 11.33
C SER A 58 -9.48 12.99 12.34
N GLY A 59 -9.20 12.35 13.49
CA GLY A 59 -10.20 11.95 14.47
C GLY A 59 -10.76 10.54 14.26
N SER A 60 -11.67 10.14 15.16
CA SER A 60 -12.22 8.77 15.26
C SER A 60 -13.64 8.61 14.70
N TRP A 61 -14.11 9.59 13.92
CA TRP A 61 -15.41 9.54 13.26
C TRP A 61 -15.35 8.63 12.02
N HIS A 62 -16.47 7.95 11.73
CA HIS A 62 -16.59 7.04 10.59
C HIS A 62 -17.35 7.65 9.41
N TYR A 63 -18.47 8.33 9.70
CA TYR A 63 -19.26 9.03 8.68
C TYR A 63 -19.69 10.40 9.17
N GLN A 64 -19.72 11.38 8.26
CA GLN A 64 -20.39 12.66 8.44
C GLN A 64 -21.53 12.76 7.43
N VAL A 65 -22.70 13.19 7.89
CA VAL A 65 -23.89 13.37 7.06
C VAL A 65 -24.34 14.81 7.20
N TYR A 66 -24.27 15.56 6.11
CA TYR A 66 -24.54 16.99 6.10
C TYR A 66 -26.00 17.28 5.76
N ASP A 67 -26.49 18.42 6.23
CA ASP A 67 -27.78 18.97 5.83
C ASP A 67 -28.97 18.03 6.10
N ILE A 68 -28.99 17.40 7.28
CA ILE A 68 -30.09 16.51 7.70
C ILE A 68 -31.13 17.24 8.54
N ASP A 69 -32.39 16.86 8.37
CA ASP A 69 -33.47 17.29 9.25
C ASP A 69 -33.58 16.40 10.52
N LYS A 70 -34.48 16.79 11.42
CA LYS A 70 -34.69 16.07 12.68
C LYS A 70 -35.22 14.65 12.50
N GLU A 71 -36.06 14.40 11.49
CA GLU A 71 -36.60 13.07 11.22
C GLU A 71 -35.52 12.13 10.69
N GLN A 72 -34.72 12.61 9.73
CA GLN A 72 -33.56 11.92 9.20
C GLN A 72 -32.53 11.63 10.30
N ALA A 73 -32.26 12.58 11.20
CA ALA A 73 -31.38 12.38 12.34
C ALA A 73 -31.84 11.23 13.26
N GLU A 74 -33.14 11.17 13.59
CA GLU A 74 -33.69 10.07 14.40
C GLU A 74 -33.66 8.72 13.66
N GLN A 75 -33.93 8.71 12.35
CA GLN A 75 -33.82 7.50 11.54
C GLN A 75 -32.38 6.97 11.47
N ILE A 76 -31.40 7.86 11.24
CA ILE A 76 -29.97 7.50 11.20
C ILE A 76 -29.52 7.00 12.58
N LYS A 77 -29.90 7.69 13.65
CA LYS A 77 -29.58 7.30 15.03
C LYS A 77 -30.18 5.94 15.42
N ALA A 78 -31.32 5.56 14.81
CA ALA A 78 -31.99 4.28 15.07
C ALA A 78 -31.37 3.09 14.31
N LEU A 79 -30.41 3.32 13.40
CA LEU A 79 -29.73 2.25 12.68
C LEU A 79 -28.95 1.33 13.63
N SER A 80 -29.08 0.01 13.42
CA SER A 80 -28.49 -1.05 14.25
C SER A 80 -26.98 -0.92 14.44
N PHE A 81 -26.29 -0.42 13.43
CA PHE A 81 -24.84 -0.30 13.40
C PHE A 81 -24.31 1.02 13.96
N VAL A 82 -25.15 1.98 14.35
CA VAL A 82 -24.68 3.25 14.90
C VAL A 82 -24.41 3.10 16.39
N GLU A 83 -23.13 3.16 16.78
CA GLU A 83 -22.71 3.10 18.20
C GLU A 83 -22.78 4.47 18.87
N ARG A 84 -22.37 5.51 18.14
CA ARG A 84 -22.44 6.90 18.60
C ARG A 84 -22.98 7.80 17.50
N PHE A 85 -23.83 8.73 17.92
CA PHE A 85 -24.43 9.75 17.10
C PHE A 85 -24.22 11.08 17.81
N ASP A 86 -23.43 11.95 17.18
CA ASP A 86 -23.17 13.30 17.64
C ASP A 86 -23.54 14.29 16.52
N VAL A 87 -23.75 15.56 16.88
CA VAL A 87 -24.22 16.60 15.98
C VAL A 87 -23.23 17.76 15.96
N SER A 88 -22.91 18.20 14.76
CA SER A 88 -22.23 19.45 14.46
C SER A 88 -23.22 20.43 13.84
N LYS A 89 -23.24 21.67 14.32
CA LYS A 89 -24.08 22.73 13.77
C LYS A 89 -23.21 23.94 13.38
N PRO A 90 -23.20 24.35 12.09
CA PRO A 90 -22.59 25.63 11.73
C PRO A 90 -23.46 26.78 12.26
N LEU A 91 -22.88 27.70 13.02
CA LEU A 91 -23.57 28.91 13.53
C LEU A 91 -23.32 30.15 12.66
N GLY A 92 -22.37 30.06 11.73
CA GLY A 92 -21.97 31.14 10.82
C GLY A 92 -20.73 31.88 11.33
N TYR A 93 -20.58 33.12 10.87
CA TYR A 93 -19.43 33.98 11.15
C TYR A 93 -19.84 35.14 12.06
N THR A 94 -18.92 35.64 12.87
CA THR A 94 -19.09 36.91 13.61
C THR A 94 -17.86 37.77 13.43
N ALA A 95 -18.02 39.10 13.50
CA ALA A 95 -16.89 40.02 13.50
C ALA A 95 -15.95 39.72 14.70
N PHE A 96 -14.64 39.75 14.46
CA PHE A 96 -13.62 39.54 15.48
C PHE A 96 -12.66 40.74 15.54
N PRO A 97 -13.01 41.79 16.29
CA PRO A 97 -12.20 43.01 16.38
C PRO A 97 -10.80 42.81 16.96
N ALA A 98 -10.60 41.72 17.71
CA ALA A 98 -9.31 41.35 18.28
C ALA A 98 -8.39 40.61 17.29
N SER A 99 -8.80 40.42 16.02
CA SER A 99 -7.95 39.82 15.00
C SER A 99 -6.64 40.60 14.82
N GLY A 100 -5.51 39.90 14.84
CA GLY A 100 -4.21 40.49 14.51
C GLY A 100 -4.02 40.75 13.01
N ASN A 101 -4.84 40.13 12.15
CA ASN A 101 -4.83 40.27 10.69
C ASN A 101 -6.25 40.60 10.15
N PRO A 102 -6.83 41.77 10.49
CA PRO A 102 -8.20 42.12 10.11
C PRO A 102 -8.41 42.27 8.59
N GLU A 103 -7.33 42.37 7.82
CA GLU A 103 -7.35 42.46 6.36
C GLU A 103 -7.68 41.12 5.68
N THR A 104 -7.33 39.99 6.32
CA THR A 104 -7.42 38.64 5.73
C THR A 104 -8.24 37.68 6.58
N THR A 105 -8.29 37.85 7.90
CA THR A 105 -8.97 36.98 8.86
C THR A 105 -9.78 37.79 9.90
N PRO A 106 -10.75 38.62 9.48
CA PRO A 106 -11.50 39.50 10.39
C PRO A 106 -12.58 38.81 11.23
N PHE A 107 -12.83 37.52 11.04
CA PHE A 107 -13.99 36.85 11.64
C PHE A 107 -13.62 35.73 12.61
N LEU A 108 -14.58 35.35 13.45
CA LEU A 108 -14.63 34.01 14.06
C LEU A 108 -15.66 33.19 13.30
N GLU A 109 -15.29 31.97 12.92
CA GLU A 109 -16.20 30.96 12.37
C GLU A 109 -16.70 30.09 13.52
N LEU A 110 -18.00 30.19 13.84
CA LEU A 110 -18.58 29.47 14.96
C LEU A 110 -19.22 28.15 14.51
N LYS A 111 -18.81 27.06 15.16
CA LYS A 111 -19.49 25.76 15.08
C LYS A 111 -19.88 25.29 16.48
N ALA A 112 -21.03 24.63 16.59
CA ALA A 112 -21.51 24.07 17.84
C ALA A 112 -21.43 22.55 17.80
N TYR A 113 -20.77 21.95 18.79
CA TYR A 113 -20.54 20.51 18.88
C TYR A 113 -21.31 19.92 20.06
N SER A 114 -21.98 18.79 19.84
CA SER A 114 -22.66 18.07 20.91
C SER A 114 -21.73 17.09 21.63
N GLY A 115 -21.92 16.91 22.93
CA GLY A 115 -21.43 15.72 23.65
C GLY A 115 -19.95 15.42 23.46
N SER A 116 -19.64 14.20 23.01
CA SER A 116 -18.27 13.69 22.82
C SER A 116 -17.61 14.11 21.50
N LEU A 117 -18.28 14.95 20.70
CA LEU A 117 -17.81 15.28 19.36
C LEU A 117 -16.45 16.00 19.35
N PHE A 118 -16.15 16.79 20.38
CA PHE A 118 -14.83 17.41 20.54
C PHE A 118 -13.70 16.36 20.53
N GLU A 119 -13.88 15.23 21.22
CA GLU A 119 -12.90 14.15 21.22
C GLU A 119 -12.89 13.39 19.89
N GLN A 120 -14.06 13.11 19.31
CA GLN A 120 -14.16 12.41 18.02
C GLN A 120 -13.50 13.17 16.87
N MET A 121 -13.61 14.50 16.88
CA MET A 121 -12.97 15.39 15.90
C MET A 121 -11.53 15.75 16.27
N ASN A 122 -10.97 15.10 17.29
CA ASN A 122 -9.60 15.31 17.78
C ASN A 122 -9.28 16.78 18.08
N ILE A 123 -10.22 17.48 18.71
CA ILE A 123 -9.99 18.84 19.20
C ILE A 123 -9.09 18.75 20.44
N GLN A 124 -7.95 19.45 20.45
CA GLN A 124 -7.02 19.43 21.57
C GLN A 124 -6.99 20.81 22.22
N VAL A 125 -7.34 20.90 23.51
CA VAL A 125 -7.30 22.15 24.28
C VAL A 125 -5.91 22.34 24.87
N LYS A 126 -5.22 23.42 24.49
CA LYS A 126 -3.89 23.80 25.02
C LYS A 126 -3.99 24.49 26.36
N GLU A 127 -4.96 25.38 26.50
CA GLU A 127 -5.19 26.18 27.71
C GLU A 127 -6.69 26.23 28.01
N GLY A 128 -7.07 26.12 29.28
CA GLY A 128 -8.48 26.12 29.70
C GLY A 128 -9.14 24.75 29.59
N ARG A 129 -10.41 24.70 29.18
CA ARG A 129 -11.24 23.48 29.06
C ARG A 129 -12.20 23.53 27.87
N TYR A 130 -12.85 22.39 27.56
CA TYR A 130 -13.93 22.36 26.57
C TYR A 130 -15.15 23.19 27.02
N PRO A 131 -15.94 23.73 26.07
CA PRO A 131 -17.25 24.32 26.37
C PRO A 131 -18.18 23.27 26.96
N GLU A 132 -18.80 23.58 28.10
CA GLU A 132 -19.80 22.72 28.74
C GLU A 132 -21.22 23.08 28.28
N ASN A 133 -21.45 24.33 27.84
CA ASN A 133 -22.75 24.85 27.42
C ASN A 133 -22.62 25.77 26.20
N ALA A 134 -23.74 26.14 25.58
CA ALA A 134 -23.81 27.05 24.42
C ALA A 134 -23.48 28.52 24.72
N ASP A 135 -23.10 28.86 25.96
CA ASP A 135 -22.64 30.18 26.42
C ASP A 135 -21.11 30.28 26.48
N GLU A 136 -20.43 29.18 26.21
CA GLU A 136 -18.98 29.05 26.34
C GLU A 136 -18.37 28.75 24.97
N VAL A 137 -17.15 29.22 24.74
CA VAL A 137 -16.45 29.04 23.46
C VAL A 137 -14.98 28.74 23.67
N ILE A 138 -14.43 27.88 22.83
CA ILE A 138 -12.98 27.72 22.67
C ILE A 138 -12.56 28.27 21.32
N ILE A 139 -11.39 28.90 21.26
CA ILE A 139 -10.88 29.57 20.06
C ILE A 139 -9.57 28.94 19.65
N SER A 140 -9.34 28.84 18.35
CA SER A 140 -8.08 28.35 17.83
C SER A 140 -6.88 29.22 18.24
N GLN A 141 -5.79 28.56 18.59
CA GLN A 141 -4.46 29.11 18.84
C GLN A 141 -3.95 29.96 17.67
N ARG A 142 -4.42 29.70 16.44
CA ARG A 142 -4.06 30.50 15.26
C ARG A 142 -4.37 31.99 15.45
N ALA A 143 -5.46 32.32 16.16
CA ALA A 143 -5.79 33.70 16.47
C ALA A 143 -4.66 34.39 17.26
N LEU A 144 -4.13 33.72 18.29
CA LEU A 144 -3.05 34.23 19.13
C LEU A 144 -1.72 34.27 18.36
N ASP A 145 -1.43 33.23 17.58
CA ASP A 145 -0.20 33.14 16.78
C ASP A 145 -0.12 34.25 15.72
N GLU A 146 -1.27 34.74 15.25
CA GLU A 146 -1.43 35.87 14.35
C GLU A 146 -1.56 37.23 15.06
N GLY A 147 -1.47 37.28 16.39
CA GLY A 147 -1.39 38.52 17.17
C GLY A 147 -2.69 38.96 17.87
N ALA A 148 -3.71 38.09 17.96
CA ALA A 148 -4.90 38.40 18.74
C ALA A 148 -4.62 38.37 20.25
N GLU A 149 -5.01 39.42 20.97
CA GLU A 149 -4.92 39.50 22.43
C GLU A 149 -6.20 38.93 23.07
N ILE A 150 -6.24 37.61 23.30
CA ILE A 150 -7.38 36.94 23.95
C ILE A 150 -6.95 35.83 24.91
N GLN A 151 -7.63 35.71 26.06
CA GLN A 151 -7.32 34.75 27.12
C GLN A 151 -8.59 34.05 27.64
N PRO A 152 -8.46 32.84 28.22
CA PRO A 152 -9.56 32.21 28.93
C PRO A 152 -10.09 33.11 30.05
N GLY A 153 -11.41 33.35 30.07
CA GLY A 153 -12.11 34.28 30.95
C GLY A 153 -12.64 35.52 30.25
N ASP A 154 -12.15 35.84 29.06
CA ASP A 154 -12.64 36.96 28.26
C ASP A 154 -14.06 36.69 27.71
N THR A 155 -14.80 37.76 27.41
CA THR A 155 -16.14 37.66 26.82
C THR A 155 -16.18 38.28 25.43
N ILE A 156 -16.84 37.61 24.49
CA ILE A 156 -17.05 38.07 23.12
C ILE A 156 -18.55 38.24 22.88
N ASP A 157 -18.96 39.42 22.41
CA ASP A 157 -20.30 39.63 21.90
C ASP A 157 -20.36 39.14 20.44
N ILE A 158 -21.22 38.17 20.18
CA ILE A 158 -21.42 37.59 18.85
C ILE A 158 -22.68 38.16 18.20
N ASP A 159 -22.56 38.50 16.91
CA ASP A 159 -23.66 38.85 16.03
C ASP A 159 -23.46 38.05 14.75
N CYS A 160 -24.02 36.84 14.72
CA CYS A 160 -23.70 35.88 13.69
C CYS A 160 -24.37 36.23 12.36
N PHE A 161 -23.64 36.01 11.27
CA PHE A 161 -24.09 36.18 9.92
C PHE A 161 -23.56 35.06 9.03
N GLU A 162 -24.31 34.78 7.97
CA GLU A 162 -23.82 34.03 6.84
C GLU A 162 -23.16 34.97 5.83
N ARG A 163 -22.12 34.47 5.18
CA ARG A 163 -21.39 35.21 4.16
C ARG A 163 -21.93 34.83 2.78
N TYR A 164 -22.20 35.84 1.98
CA TYR A 164 -22.60 35.73 0.59
C TYR A 164 -21.67 36.59 -0.24
N ILE A 165 -21.53 36.23 -1.50
CA ILE A 165 -20.82 37.02 -2.50
C ILE A 165 -21.81 37.34 -3.59
N HIS A 166 -21.83 38.61 -3.99
CA HIS A 166 -22.47 39.05 -5.21
C HIS A 166 -21.40 39.39 -6.25
N ALA A 167 -21.53 38.83 -7.44
CA ALA A 167 -20.69 39.19 -8.57
C ALA A 167 -21.40 40.27 -9.39
N PHE A 168 -20.72 41.38 -9.64
CA PHE A 168 -21.25 42.44 -10.49
C PHE A 168 -21.16 42.06 -11.97
N THR A 169 -22.12 42.56 -12.76
CA THR A 169 -22.03 42.49 -14.22
C THR A 169 -20.85 43.33 -14.73
N TYR A 170 -20.45 43.10 -15.98
CA TYR A 170 -19.36 43.87 -16.60
C TYR A 170 -19.65 45.38 -16.61
N GLU A 171 -20.89 45.77 -16.93
CA GLU A 171 -21.29 47.19 -16.96
C GLU A 171 -21.25 47.84 -15.57
N GLU A 172 -21.72 47.14 -14.55
CA GLU A 172 -21.66 47.60 -13.15
C GLU A 172 -20.22 47.70 -12.65
N THR A 173 -19.37 46.74 -13.02
CA THR A 173 -17.95 46.73 -12.68
C THR A 173 -17.24 47.96 -13.26
N GLU A 174 -17.48 48.28 -14.54
CA GLU A 174 -16.93 49.47 -15.20
C GLU A 174 -17.45 50.79 -14.61
N ALA A 175 -18.70 50.81 -14.15
CA ALA A 175 -19.26 51.96 -13.43
C ALA A 175 -18.56 52.17 -12.08
N ARG A 176 -18.39 51.11 -11.28
CA ARG A 176 -17.73 51.17 -9.97
C ARG A 176 -16.25 51.51 -10.06
N LYS A 177 -15.56 51.11 -11.13
CA LYS A 177 -14.18 51.58 -11.42
C LYS A 177 -14.11 53.10 -11.52
N LYS A 178 -15.10 53.74 -12.16
CA LYS A 178 -15.16 55.21 -12.29
C LYS A 178 -15.48 55.90 -10.95
N GLU A 179 -16.06 55.18 -10.00
CA GLU A 179 -16.31 55.64 -8.63
C GLU A 179 -15.11 55.46 -7.69
N GLY A 180 -13.98 54.95 -8.20
CA GLY A 180 -12.72 54.83 -7.45
C GLY A 180 -12.52 53.51 -6.72
N PHE A 181 -13.31 52.48 -7.00
CA PHE A 181 -13.06 51.13 -6.50
C PHE A 181 -11.83 50.50 -7.21
N GLU A 182 -10.88 50.00 -6.43
CA GLU A 182 -9.67 49.35 -6.95
C GLU A 182 -9.99 48.06 -7.73
N GLN A 183 -9.27 47.83 -8.83
CA GLN A 183 -9.29 46.57 -9.56
C GLN A 183 -8.40 45.57 -8.82
N ASN A 184 -8.92 44.97 -7.74
CA ASN A 184 -8.35 43.73 -7.22
C ASN A 184 -9.03 42.57 -7.93
N LYS A 185 -8.27 41.69 -8.60
CA LYS A 185 -8.83 40.43 -9.07
C LYS A 185 -9.36 39.70 -7.84
N ALA A 186 -10.65 39.45 -7.81
CA ALA A 186 -11.23 38.52 -6.86
C ALA A 186 -10.67 37.14 -7.17
N LEU A 187 -9.58 36.76 -6.50
CA LEU A 187 -9.13 35.38 -6.47
C LEU A 187 -10.04 34.60 -5.53
N PHE A 188 -11.05 33.96 -6.10
CA PHE A 188 -11.81 32.93 -5.42
C PHE A 188 -11.02 31.60 -5.50
N PRO A 189 -10.94 30.81 -4.41
CA PRO A 189 -10.61 29.40 -4.54
C PRO A 189 -11.67 28.75 -5.44
N PHE A 190 -11.24 27.94 -6.39
CA PHE A 190 -12.08 27.42 -7.47
C PHE A 190 -13.06 26.36 -6.94
N GLU A 191 -14.11 26.09 -7.74
CA GLU A 191 -15.45 25.54 -7.42
C GLU A 191 -16.52 26.54 -6.93
N PHE A 192 -16.19 27.79 -6.58
CA PHE A 192 -17.21 28.81 -6.38
C PHE A 192 -17.50 29.58 -7.68
N HIS A 193 -18.19 28.92 -8.61
CA HIS A 193 -18.69 29.56 -9.82
C HIS A 193 -19.86 30.48 -9.47
N ILE A 194 -19.67 31.77 -9.68
CA ILE A 194 -20.72 32.77 -9.52
C ILE A 194 -20.91 33.50 -10.84
N THR A 195 -22.13 33.47 -11.36
CA THR A 195 -22.45 34.12 -12.63
C THR A 195 -22.51 35.64 -12.41
N PRO A 196 -22.04 36.48 -13.35
CA PRO A 196 -22.21 37.93 -13.23
C PRO A 196 -23.68 38.31 -13.02
N GLY A 197 -23.97 39.06 -11.95
CA GLY A 197 -25.32 39.41 -11.51
C GLY A 197 -25.92 38.48 -10.43
N GLU A 198 -25.26 37.37 -10.10
CA GLU A 198 -25.75 36.38 -9.13
C GLU A 198 -25.28 36.70 -7.70
N THR A 199 -26.01 36.20 -6.69
CA THR A 199 -25.58 36.21 -5.28
C THR A 199 -25.61 34.79 -4.71
N LEU A 200 -24.46 34.27 -4.33
CA LEU A 200 -24.31 32.91 -3.80
C LEU A 200 -23.76 32.93 -2.36
N LYS A 201 -24.15 31.93 -1.56
CA LYS A 201 -23.63 31.73 -0.21
C LYS A 201 -22.21 31.20 -0.30
N THR A 202 -21.27 31.78 0.45
CA THR A 202 -19.89 31.28 0.42
C THR A 202 -19.81 29.88 1.05
N PRO A 203 -18.99 28.96 0.50
CA PRO A 203 -18.67 27.70 1.14
C PRO A 203 -18.11 27.88 2.57
N ASP A 204 -18.13 26.81 3.34
CA ASP A 204 -17.39 26.76 4.61
C ASP A 204 -15.89 26.98 4.34
N HIS A 205 -15.19 27.59 5.30
CA HIS A 205 -13.75 27.90 5.20
C HIS A 205 -13.35 28.84 4.05
N PHE A 206 -14.30 29.55 3.43
CA PHE A 206 -14.02 30.47 2.33
C PHE A 206 -13.13 31.65 2.77
N PRO A 207 -12.09 32.02 1.99
CA PRO A 207 -11.22 33.17 2.29
C PRO A 207 -11.99 34.48 2.40
N TYR A 208 -11.47 35.44 3.17
CA TYR A 208 -12.04 36.79 3.18
C TYR A 208 -11.40 37.62 2.07
N ASN A 209 -12.26 38.20 1.21
CA ASN A 209 -11.88 39.20 0.22
C ASN A 209 -12.69 40.47 0.51
N LYS A 210 -12.05 41.64 0.46
CA LYS A 210 -12.76 42.91 0.57
C LYS A 210 -13.65 43.14 -0.66
N THR A 211 -14.79 43.81 -0.47
CA THR A 211 -15.61 44.33 -1.56
C THR A 211 -14.76 45.18 -2.50
N ASN A 212 -14.84 44.92 -3.80
CA ASN A 212 -14.05 45.58 -4.83
C ASN A 212 -14.93 45.92 -6.04
N ALA A 213 -14.31 46.34 -7.15
CA ALA A 213 -15.07 46.71 -8.35
C ALA A 213 -15.90 45.56 -8.96
N ALA A 214 -15.49 44.30 -8.76
CA ALA A 214 -16.09 43.12 -9.38
C ALA A 214 -17.03 42.34 -8.44
N ILE A 215 -16.81 42.39 -7.13
CA ILE A 215 -17.54 41.56 -6.15
C ILE A 215 -17.92 42.36 -4.89
N GLU A 216 -19.05 42.00 -4.30
CA GLU A 216 -19.49 42.51 -2.99
C GLU A 216 -19.68 41.36 -1.99
N MET A 217 -19.03 41.48 -0.84
CA MET A 217 -19.28 40.59 0.30
C MET A 217 -20.53 41.06 1.04
N ILE A 218 -21.55 40.22 1.06
CA ILE A 218 -22.82 40.48 1.74
C ILE A 218 -22.87 39.62 3.01
N HIS A 219 -23.15 40.26 4.14
CA HIS A 219 -23.39 39.57 5.41
C HIS A 219 -24.88 39.52 5.68
N LYS A 220 -25.47 38.32 5.64
CA LYS A 220 -26.87 38.11 6.00
C LYS A 220 -26.96 37.67 7.46
N PRO A 221 -27.56 38.48 8.36
CA PRO A 221 -27.67 38.10 9.77
C PRO A 221 -28.41 36.78 9.94
N THR A 222 -27.87 35.87 10.75
CA THR A 222 -28.59 34.64 11.14
C THR A 222 -29.64 34.92 12.22
N GLY A 223 -29.57 36.10 12.85
CA GLY A 223 -30.42 36.48 13.99
C GLY A 223 -29.88 36.01 15.35
N LEU A 224 -28.79 35.23 15.36
CA LEU A 224 -28.14 34.76 16.59
C LEU A 224 -27.24 35.86 17.16
N LYS A 225 -27.70 36.50 18.24
CA LYS A 225 -26.93 37.47 19.03
C LYS A 225 -26.81 36.99 20.46
N LYS A 226 -25.59 36.88 20.96
CA LYS A 226 -25.32 36.37 22.31
C LYS A 226 -23.97 36.85 22.81
N ARG A 227 -23.75 36.77 24.12
CA ARG A 227 -22.41 36.93 24.71
C ARG A 227 -21.86 35.54 25.03
N LEU A 228 -20.65 35.25 24.54
CA LEU A 228 -19.94 34.02 24.83
C LEU A 228 -18.74 34.27 25.74
N THR A 229 -18.45 33.33 26.63
CA THR A 229 -17.25 33.35 27.48
C THR A 229 -16.19 32.43 26.88
N VAL A 230 -14.98 32.94 26.66
CA VAL A 230 -13.85 32.14 26.21
C VAL A 230 -13.39 31.26 27.36
N VAL A 231 -13.54 29.95 27.25
CA VAL A 231 -13.19 28.99 28.32
C VAL A 231 -11.89 28.24 28.04
N GLY A 232 -11.34 28.39 26.83
CA GLY A 232 -10.07 27.78 26.47
C GLY A 232 -9.57 28.17 25.09
N ILE A 233 -8.29 27.88 24.87
CA ILE A 233 -7.60 27.99 23.59
C ILE A 233 -7.27 26.59 23.12
N MET A 234 -7.75 26.23 21.93
CA MET A 234 -7.50 24.94 21.30
C MET A 234 -6.42 25.04 20.25
N GLU A 235 -5.74 23.94 19.95
CA GLU A 235 -4.94 23.87 18.73
C GLU A 235 -5.81 24.06 17.48
N GLU A 236 -5.21 24.54 16.37
CA GLU A 236 -5.92 24.65 15.10
C GLU A 236 -6.46 23.27 14.68
N PRO A 237 -7.78 23.07 14.57
CA PRO A 237 -8.34 21.76 14.26
C PRO A 237 -7.92 21.29 12.86
N PHE A 238 -7.94 19.98 12.59
CA PHE A 238 -7.50 19.42 11.30
C PHE A 238 -8.30 19.94 10.10
N PHE A 239 -9.55 20.35 10.32
CA PHE A 239 -10.43 20.96 9.32
C PHE A 239 -10.28 22.49 9.25
N GLY A 240 -9.45 23.11 10.10
CA GLY A 240 -9.15 24.54 10.05
C GLY A 240 -8.15 24.83 8.93
N LEU A 241 -8.50 25.76 8.05
CA LEU A 241 -7.64 26.17 6.93
C LEU A 241 -7.01 27.53 7.21
N PRO A 242 -5.66 27.66 7.20
CA PRO A 242 -4.98 28.95 7.31
C PRO A 242 -5.50 30.08 6.40
N SER A 243 -6.02 29.76 5.21
CA SER A 243 -6.55 30.74 4.24
C SER A 243 -7.99 31.18 4.50
N GLN A 244 -8.72 30.51 5.40
CA GLN A 244 -10.13 30.81 5.63
C GLN A 244 -10.31 32.18 6.29
N GLY A 245 -11.39 32.89 5.95
CA GLY A 245 -11.63 34.26 6.39
C GLY A 245 -11.92 34.47 7.89
N GLY A 246 -11.89 33.41 8.71
CA GLY A 246 -12.08 33.52 10.15
C GLY A 246 -11.33 32.47 10.96
N TYR A 247 -11.06 32.76 12.23
CA TYR A 247 -10.49 31.78 13.15
C TYR A 247 -11.59 30.81 13.60
N ILE A 248 -11.28 29.52 13.74
CA ILE A 248 -12.27 28.56 14.23
C ILE A 248 -12.56 28.83 15.71
N ALA A 249 -13.85 28.91 16.02
CA ALA A 249 -14.39 28.97 17.37
C ALA A 249 -15.43 27.86 17.56
N LEU A 250 -15.29 27.06 18.61
CA LEU A 250 -16.22 25.96 18.91
C LEU A 250 -16.97 26.22 20.20
N THR A 251 -18.29 26.02 20.17
CA THR A 251 -19.18 26.14 21.34
C THR A 251 -19.91 24.82 21.60
N GLY A 252 -20.52 24.67 22.78
CA GLY A 252 -21.36 23.51 23.09
C GLY A 252 -22.72 23.58 22.41
N ALA A 253 -23.20 22.47 21.88
CA ALA A 253 -24.57 22.31 21.39
C ALA A 253 -25.39 21.38 22.30
N ASP A 254 -26.67 21.71 22.51
CA ASP A 254 -27.63 20.74 23.04
C ASP A 254 -27.86 19.64 21.99
N GLN A 255 -27.94 18.38 22.41
CA GLN A 255 -28.06 17.19 21.52
C GLN A 255 -29.33 17.18 20.65
N THR A 256 -30.27 18.10 20.87
CA THR A 256 -31.53 18.17 20.13
C THR A 256 -31.63 19.54 19.47
N GLY A 257 -31.55 19.56 18.14
CA GLY A 257 -31.84 20.75 17.35
C GLY A 257 -33.22 21.32 17.67
N THR A 258 -33.34 22.64 17.61
CA THR A 258 -34.60 23.37 17.79
C THR A 258 -35.34 23.50 16.47
N GLY A 259 -36.41 22.73 16.25
CA GLY A 259 -37.34 22.93 15.11
C GLY A 259 -36.79 22.55 13.72
N ASN A 260 -37.11 23.37 12.71
CA ASN A 260 -36.80 23.20 11.26
C ASN A 260 -35.32 23.44 10.88
N GLU A 261 -34.38 23.41 11.84
CA GLU A 261 -32.97 23.68 11.55
C GLU A 261 -32.28 22.43 10.99
N LYS A 262 -31.51 22.60 9.91
CA LYS A 262 -30.64 21.56 9.36
C LYS A 262 -29.43 21.35 10.28
N LEU A 263 -28.99 20.10 10.37
CA LEU A 263 -27.93 19.61 11.26
C LEU A 263 -26.90 18.83 10.45
N ASN A 264 -25.68 18.68 10.97
CA ASN A 264 -24.72 17.70 10.45
C ASN A 264 -24.56 16.58 11.49
N ALA A 265 -24.81 15.33 11.10
CA ALA A 265 -24.55 14.18 11.96
C ALA A 265 -23.11 13.69 11.79
N VAL A 266 -22.50 13.31 12.89
CA VAL A 266 -21.21 12.63 12.94
C VAL A 266 -21.41 11.29 13.63
N LEU A 267 -21.02 10.23 12.94
CA LEU A 267 -21.35 8.86 13.31
C LEU A 267 -20.09 8.07 13.62
N THR A 268 -20.14 7.30 14.72
CA THR A 268 -19.26 6.15 14.93
C THR A 268 -20.10 4.89 14.79
N ILE A 269 -19.76 4.04 13.82
CA ILE A 269 -20.42 2.76 13.59
C ILE A 269 -19.73 1.58 14.31
N ASP A 270 -20.47 0.48 14.50
CA ASP A 270 -19.94 -0.83 14.87
C ASP A 270 -19.11 -1.37 13.70
N ILE A 271 -17.80 -1.42 13.90
CA ILE A 271 -16.82 -1.90 12.92
C ILE A 271 -16.87 -3.43 12.69
N HIS A 272 -17.84 -4.14 13.26
CA HIS A 272 -18.07 -5.56 12.98
C HIS A 272 -19.37 -5.80 12.21
N THR A 273 -20.09 -4.73 11.87
CA THR A 273 -21.30 -4.84 11.04
C THR A 273 -20.99 -5.37 9.65
N LYS A 274 -21.91 -6.17 9.11
CA LYS A 274 -21.86 -6.61 7.71
C LYS A 274 -22.75 -5.76 6.79
N GLU A 275 -23.50 -4.83 7.37
CA GLU A 275 -24.45 -3.99 6.66
C GLU A 275 -23.73 -3.04 5.69
N ASP A 276 -24.48 -2.50 4.74
CA ASP A 276 -24.01 -1.45 3.83
C ASP A 276 -24.28 -0.09 4.48
N CYS A 277 -23.40 0.33 5.40
CA CYS A 277 -23.64 1.52 6.23
C CYS A 277 -23.88 2.77 5.38
N PHE A 278 -23.06 2.99 4.35
CA PHE A 278 -23.23 4.12 3.45
C PHE A 278 -24.57 3.98 2.68
N GLY A 279 -24.86 2.80 2.14
CA GLY A 279 -26.10 2.55 1.42
C GLY A 279 -27.36 2.75 2.27
N GLU A 280 -27.37 2.33 3.54
CA GLU A 280 -28.51 2.53 4.44
C GLU A 280 -28.71 4.01 4.81
N ILE A 281 -27.62 4.76 5.05
CA ILE A 281 -27.69 6.21 5.26
C ILE A 281 -28.20 6.90 4.00
N ALA A 282 -27.67 6.52 2.82
CA ALA A 282 -28.08 7.05 1.54
C ALA A 282 -29.58 6.83 1.26
N LYS A 283 -30.13 5.66 1.60
CA LYS A 283 -31.57 5.38 1.47
C LYS A 283 -32.41 6.32 2.31
N ILE A 284 -32.00 6.61 3.55
CA ILE A 284 -32.71 7.56 4.43
C ILE A 284 -32.75 8.95 3.79
N LEU A 285 -31.64 9.41 3.21
CA LEU A 285 -31.57 10.70 2.53
C LEU A 285 -32.39 10.73 1.24
N ASP A 286 -32.48 9.62 0.52
CA ASP A 286 -33.24 9.54 -0.74
C ASP A 286 -34.75 9.37 -0.54
N ASN A 287 -35.18 8.77 0.58
CA ASN A 287 -36.60 8.54 0.87
C ASN A 287 -37.41 9.84 1.01
N SER A 288 -36.76 10.96 1.35
CA SER A 288 -37.41 12.27 1.46
C SER A 288 -37.46 13.06 0.14
N ARG A 289 -36.89 12.54 -0.95
CA ARG A 289 -36.79 13.24 -2.25
C ARG A 289 -37.94 12.93 -3.19
N THR A 290 -38.32 13.92 -3.98
CA THR A 290 -39.24 13.80 -5.11
C THR A 290 -38.55 13.16 -6.34
N PRO A 291 -39.31 12.57 -7.28
CA PRO A 291 -38.74 12.01 -8.52
C PRO A 291 -37.91 13.02 -9.33
N GLU A 292 -38.34 14.28 -9.38
CA GLU A 292 -37.66 15.36 -10.11
C GLU A 292 -36.29 15.72 -9.49
N GLU A 293 -36.22 15.74 -8.15
CA GLU A 293 -34.95 15.93 -7.43
C GLU A 293 -33.97 14.77 -7.65
N ARG A 294 -34.50 13.53 -7.71
CA ARG A 294 -33.66 12.35 -8.02
C ARG A 294 -33.07 12.44 -9.41
N ASP A 295 -33.88 12.75 -10.41
CA ASP A 295 -33.44 12.88 -11.80
C ASP A 295 -32.37 13.98 -11.94
N THR A 296 -32.54 15.10 -11.23
CA THR A 296 -31.56 16.20 -11.22
C THR A 296 -30.21 15.76 -10.62
N ILE A 297 -30.21 15.01 -9.53
CA ILE A 297 -28.99 14.52 -8.88
C ILE A 297 -28.29 13.47 -9.75
N LEU A 298 -29.06 12.59 -10.40
CA LEU A 298 -28.54 11.58 -11.32
C LEU A 298 -27.95 12.22 -12.58
N GLN A 299 -28.55 13.29 -13.10
CA GLN A 299 -27.99 14.06 -14.23
C GLN A 299 -26.62 14.69 -13.88
N LYS A 300 -26.43 15.10 -12.62
CA LYS A 300 -25.13 15.55 -12.08
C LYS A 300 -24.14 14.41 -11.78
N GLY A 301 -24.48 13.16 -12.13
CA GLY A 301 -23.64 11.98 -11.91
C GLY A 301 -23.44 11.58 -10.44
N SER A 302 -24.20 12.13 -9.50
CA SER A 302 -23.98 11.91 -8.07
C SER A 302 -24.82 10.73 -7.56
N SER A 303 -24.21 9.55 -7.39
CA SER A 303 -24.91 8.34 -6.95
C SER A 303 -23.99 7.34 -6.25
N TYR A 304 -24.58 6.46 -5.44
CA TYR A 304 -23.90 5.40 -4.71
C TYR A 304 -24.40 4.03 -5.16
N GLN A 305 -23.48 3.14 -5.53
CA GLN A 305 -23.79 1.74 -5.80
C GLN A 305 -23.75 0.92 -4.52
N THR A 306 -24.90 0.37 -4.12
CA THR A 306 -25.00 -0.54 -2.98
C THR A 306 -24.26 -1.85 -3.22
N LYS A 307 -23.96 -2.58 -2.14
CA LYS A 307 -23.42 -3.96 -2.22
C LYS A 307 -24.29 -4.93 -3.05
N THR A 308 -25.59 -4.64 -3.19
CA THR A 308 -26.54 -5.43 -4.00
C THR A 308 -26.59 -5.01 -5.48
N GLY A 309 -25.82 -3.99 -5.87
CA GLY A 309 -25.79 -3.44 -7.23
C GLY A 309 -26.82 -2.33 -7.49
N ALA A 310 -27.77 -2.09 -6.57
CA ALA A 310 -28.74 -1.01 -6.69
C ALA A 310 -28.07 0.36 -6.54
N MET A 311 -28.46 1.32 -7.37
CA MET A 311 -27.96 2.69 -7.35
C MET A 311 -28.89 3.57 -6.50
N ILE A 312 -28.31 4.39 -5.62
CA ILE A 312 -29.03 5.38 -4.82
C ILE A 312 -28.50 6.76 -5.23
N PRO A 313 -29.35 7.72 -5.62
CA PRO A 313 -28.89 9.08 -5.88
C PRO A 313 -28.39 9.72 -4.59
N VAL A 314 -27.14 10.19 -4.58
CA VAL A 314 -26.50 10.79 -3.41
C VAL A 314 -25.75 12.01 -3.90
N GLU A 315 -26.08 13.16 -3.35
CA GLU A 315 -25.41 14.42 -3.67
C GLU A 315 -23.97 14.40 -3.14
N ASN A 316 -23.01 14.84 -3.96
CA ASN A 316 -21.60 14.85 -3.58
C ASN A 316 -21.38 15.69 -2.31
N GLY A 317 -20.53 15.20 -1.42
CA GLY A 317 -20.23 15.86 -0.14
C GLY A 317 -21.32 15.72 0.93
N ARG A 318 -22.49 15.15 0.61
CA ARG A 318 -23.58 15.02 1.59
C ARG A 318 -23.37 13.89 2.59
N ILE A 319 -22.68 12.82 2.18
CA ILE A 319 -22.17 11.78 3.06
C ILE A 319 -20.66 11.72 2.83
N VAL A 320 -19.89 11.92 3.89
CA VAL A 320 -18.43 11.83 3.86
C VAL A 320 -18.00 10.68 4.75
N ALA A 321 -17.22 9.75 4.21
CA ALA A 321 -16.68 8.62 4.94
C ALA A 321 -15.22 8.87 5.31
N ASN A 322 -14.80 8.47 6.51
CA ASN A 322 -13.39 8.41 6.87
C ASN A 322 -12.78 7.12 6.30
N ASP A 323 -12.57 7.09 4.98
CA ASP A 323 -12.13 5.90 4.25
C ASP A 323 -10.81 5.30 4.76
N PRO A 324 -9.76 6.09 5.10
CA PRO A 324 -8.54 5.53 5.68
C PRO A 324 -8.80 4.80 7.01
N LEU A 325 -9.63 5.38 7.89
CA LEU A 325 -9.96 4.75 9.17
C LEU A 325 -10.80 3.48 8.97
N LEU A 326 -11.79 3.55 8.08
CA LEU A 326 -12.64 2.41 7.74
C LEU A 326 -11.83 1.28 7.08
N ALA A 327 -10.84 1.60 6.25
CA ALA A 327 -9.95 0.62 5.64
C ALA A 327 -9.13 -0.16 6.68
N PHE A 328 -8.53 0.52 7.67
CA PHE A 328 -7.74 -0.17 8.72
C PHE A 328 -8.59 -0.85 9.79
N THR A 329 -9.89 -0.53 9.87
CA THR A 329 -10.86 -1.23 10.72
C THR A 329 -11.63 -2.33 9.99
N ALA A 330 -11.25 -2.62 8.73
CA ALA A 330 -11.83 -3.63 7.86
C ALA A 330 -13.30 -3.40 7.41
N ASN A 331 -13.78 -2.15 7.40
CA ASN A 331 -15.11 -1.75 6.88
C ASN A 331 -15.06 -0.69 5.77
N GLY A 332 -13.88 -0.44 5.20
CA GLY A 332 -13.76 0.44 4.03
C GLY A 332 -14.63 -0.05 2.87
N GLN A 333 -15.03 0.87 2.01
CA GLN A 333 -15.79 0.53 0.78
C GLN A 333 -14.95 -0.34 -0.17
N ASP A 334 -13.62 -0.22 -0.14
CA ASP A 334 -12.69 -1.05 -0.92
C ASP A 334 -12.29 -2.35 -0.19
N HIS A 335 -12.83 -3.48 -0.66
CA HIS A 335 -12.58 -4.81 -0.12
C HIS A 335 -11.19 -5.37 -0.47
N LYS A 336 -10.45 -4.75 -1.41
CA LYS A 336 -9.17 -5.28 -1.93
C LYS A 336 -8.05 -5.25 -0.88
N LEU A 337 -7.97 -4.19 -0.07
CA LEU A 337 -6.92 -4.07 0.95
C LEU A 337 -7.07 -5.14 2.04
N ASN A 338 -8.30 -5.38 2.50
CA ASN A 338 -8.61 -6.42 3.48
C ASN A 338 -8.29 -7.82 2.94
N PHE A 339 -8.65 -8.08 1.68
CA PHE A 339 -8.30 -9.31 1.00
C PHE A 339 -6.79 -9.50 0.93
N LEU A 340 -6.03 -8.48 0.50
CA LEU A 340 -4.57 -8.53 0.42
C LEU A 340 -3.94 -8.86 1.78
N MET A 341 -4.37 -8.20 2.86
CA MET A 341 -3.81 -8.46 4.20
C MET A 341 -4.12 -9.87 4.71
N LEU A 342 -5.35 -10.34 4.54
CA LEU A 342 -5.74 -11.70 4.92
C LEU A 342 -4.98 -12.74 4.09
N PHE A 343 -4.84 -12.49 2.79
CA PHE A 343 -4.06 -13.31 1.88
C PHE A 343 -2.59 -13.41 2.33
N CYS A 344 -1.94 -12.28 2.63
CA CYS A 344 -0.56 -12.23 3.13
C CYS A 344 -0.38 -13.07 4.41
N GLN A 345 -1.30 -12.91 5.36
CA GLN A 345 -1.26 -13.66 6.61
C GLN A 345 -1.39 -15.16 6.37
N ALA A 346 -2.40 -15.58 5.59
CA ALA A 346 -2.62 -16.99 5.26
C ALA A 346 -1.42 -17.59 4.53
N PHE A 347 -0.84 -16.86 3.58
CA PHE A 347 0.36 -17.23 2.85
C PHE A 347 1.54 -17.50 3.79
N PHE A 348 1.87 -16.56 4.68
CA PHE A 348 2.99 -16.75 5.62
C PHE A 348 2.74 -17.89 6.60
N VAL A 349 1.51 -18.08 7.09
CA VAL A 349 1.16 -19.21 7.97
C VAL A 349 1.40 -20.56 7.26
N VAL A 350 0.92 -20.71 6.03
CA VAL A 350 1.13 -21.94 5.23
C VAL A 350 2.61 -22.17 5.00
N LEU A 351 3.36 -21.12 4.66
CA LEU A 351 4.78 -21.20 4.36
C LEU A 351 5.62 -21.58 5.59
N ILE A 352 5.43 -20.90 6.73
CA ILE A 352 6.13 -21.21 7.99
C ILE A 352 5.82 -22.65 8.43
N THR A 353 4.55 -23.07 8.28
CA THR A 353 4.13 -24.43 8.57
C THR A 353 4.87 -25.43 7.67
N ALA A 354 4.88 -25.22 6.35
CA ALA A 354 5.57 -26.09 5.41
C ALA A 354 7.09 -26.21 5.70
N ALA A 355 7.76 -25.09 5.98
CA ALA A 355 9.17 -25.04 6.35
C ALA A 355 9.46 -25.87 7.60
N SER A 356 8.64 -25.65 8.63
CA SER A 356 8.75 -26.31 9.94
C SER A 356 8.44 -27.80 9.85
N LEU A 357 7.44 -28.19 9.05
CA LEU A 357 7.09 -29.59 8.80
C LEU A 357 8.29 -30.37 8.26
N VAL A 358 8.99 -29.82 7.26
CA VAL A 358 10.16 -30.48 6.66
C VAL A 358 11.31 -30.57 7.67
N LEU A 359 11.60 -29.48 8.39
CA LEU A 359 12.65 -29.43 9.40
C LEU A 359 12.43 -30.48 10.50
N ILE A 360 11.24 -30.45 11.12
CA ILE A 360 10.91 -31.29 12.27
C ILE A 360 10.82 -32.77 11.84
N TYR A 361 10.25 -33.05 10.66
CA TYR A 361 10.19 -34.41 10.12
C TYR A 361 11.58 -35.00 9.89
N ASN A 362 12.51 -34.22 9.35
CA ASN A 362 13.89 -34.66 9.11
C ASN A 362 14.58 -35.02 10.44
N VAL A 363 14.42 -34.17 11.45
CA VAL A 363 15.02 -34.36 12.77
C VAL A 363 14.47 -35.62 13.46
N PHE A 364 13.16 -35.85 13.46
CA PHE A 364 12.57 -37.06 14.04
C PHE A 364 12.86 -38.33 13.25
N THR A 365 12.96 -38.24 11.91
CA THR A 365 13.32 -39.40 11.07
C THR A 365 14.75 -39.86 11.32
N MET A 366 15.67 -38.92 11.55
CA MET A 366 17.02 -39.27 12.01
C MET A 366 16.95 -39.89 13.42
N SER A 367 16.08 -39.37 14.29
CA SER A 367 16.04 -39.77 15.71
C SER A 367 15.56 -41.18 15.87
N TYR A 368 14.58 -41.52 15.05
CA TYR A 368 14.15 -42.88 14.84
C TYR A 368 15.32 -43.85 14.64
N ARG A 369 16.21 -43.60 13.67
CA ARG A 369 17.26 -44.56 13.30
C ARG A 369 18.23 -44.85 14.44
N GLU A 370 18.62 -43.83 15.18
CA GLU A 370 19.49 -43.97 16.34
C GLU A 370 18.81 -44.73 17.49
N ARG A 371 17.52 -44.48 17.71
CA ARG A 371 16.75 -45.12 18.79
C ARG A 371 16.29 -46.53 18.47
N CYS A 372 16.29 -46.94 17.20
CA CYS A 372 15.80 -48.24 16.75
C CYS A 372 16.40 -49.39 17.56
N ARG A 373 17.73 -49.39 17.76
CA ARG A 373 18.44 -50.47 18.46
C ARG A 373 18.00 -50.58 19.91
N TYR A 374 17.97 -49.46 20.65
CA TYR A 374 17.55 -49.43 22.04
C TYR A 374 16.05 -49.73 22.24
N LEU A 375 15.17 -49.11 21.45
CA LEU A 375 13.73 -49.40 21.51
C LEU A 375 13.41 -50.85 21.09
N GLY A 376 14.27 -51.41 20.24
CA GLY A 376 14.34 -52.81 19.89
C GLY A 376 14.61 -53.73 21.06
N MET A 377 15.71 -53.48 21.78
CA MET A 377 16.06 -54.16 23.03
C MET A 377 14.94 -54.02 24.07
N LEU A 378 14.33 -52.84 24.20
CA LEU A 378 13.19 -52.63 25.08
C LEU A 378 12.00 -53.53 24.72
N SER A 379 11.75 -53.73 23.42
CA SER A 379 10.71 -54.67 22.97
C SER A 379 11.08 -56.13 23.19
N SER A 380 12.38 -56.50 23.23
CA SER A 380 12.80 -57.85 23.67
C SER A 380 12.43 -58.11 25.14
N VAL A 381 12.50 -57.05 25.97
CA VAL A 381 12.15 -57.10 27.40
C VAL A 381 10.62 -56.97 27.63
N GLY A 382 9.82 -56.79 26.57
CA GLY A 382 8.36 -56.77 26.64
C GLY A 382 7.68 -55.43 26.38
N ALA A 383 8.40 -54.39 25.94
CA ALA A 383 7.79 -53.10 25.62
C ALA A 383 6.81 -53.18 24.43
N THR A 384 5.57 -52.75 24.65
CA THR A 384 4.49 -52.79 23.66
C THR A 384 4.65 -51.73 22.56
N ARG A 385 3.98 -51.93 21.42
CA ARG A 385 3.95 -50.97 20.29
C ARG A 385 3.44 -49.59 20.72
N LYS A 386 2.43 -49.54 21.59
CA LYS A 386 1.88 -48.29 22.16
C LYS A 386 2.95 -47.57 22.98
N GLN A 387 3.66 -48.28 23.86
CA GLN A 387 4.71 -47.70 24.70
C GLN A 387 5.86 -47.09 23.88
N LYS A 388 6.30 -47.76 22.80
CA LYS A 388 7.30 -47.21 21.88
C LYS A 388 6.84 -45.95 21.16
N LYS A 389 5.57 -45.92 20.70
CA LYS A 389 4.96 -44.75 20.04
C LYS A 389 4.88 -43.55 20.99
N TRP A 390 4.43 -43.79 22.21
CA TRP A 390 4.26 -42.75 23.23
C TRP A 390 5.58 -42.13 23.68
N SER A 391 6.69 -42.87 23.66
CA SER A 391 8.03 -42.30 23.92
C SER A 391 8.34 -41.10 23.01
N VAL A 392 7.98 -41.18 21.72
CA VAL A 392 8.19 -40.07 20.76
C VAL A 392 7.24 -38.90 21.05
N TYR A 393 5.98 -39.19 21.37
CA TYR A 393 5.02 -38.14 21.70
C TYR A 393 5.35 -37.43 23.01
N TYR A 394 5.94 -38.11 23.99
CA TYR A 394 6.41 -37.47 25.21
C TYR A 394 7.56 -36.50 24.97
N GLU A 395 8.48 -36.82 24.06
CA GLU A 395 9.52 -35.88 23.64
C GLU A 395 8.91 -34.67 22.94
N VAL A 396 8.02 -34.89 21.97
CA VAL A 396 7.29 -33.80 21.28
C VAL A 396 6.59 -32.90 22.29
N PHE A 397 5.85 -33.50 23.22
CA PHE A 397 5.14 -32.77 24.26
C PHE A 397 6.09 -31.95 25.14
N SER A 398 7.21 -32.54 25.58
CA SER A 398 8.19 -31.86 26.43
C SER A 398 8.87 -30.69 25.70
N LEU A 399 9.14 -30.83 24.40
CA LEU A 399 9.66 -29.76 23.57
C LEU A 399 8.62 -28.66 23.38
N LEU A 400 7.37 -29.00 23.07
CA LEU A 400 6.28 -28.02 22.91
C LEU A 400 6.01 -27.23 24.20
N CYS A 401 5.98 -27.91 25.35
CA CYS A 401 5.77 -27.25 26.65
C CYS A 401 6.81 -26.17 26.95
N LEU A 402 8.04 -26.32 26.45
CA LEU A 402 9.09 -25.32 26.62
C LEU A 402 9.10 -24.29 25.48
N SER A 403 8.95 -24.75 24.23
CA SER A 403 9.06 -23.90 23.03
C SER A 403 7.88 -22.97 22.84
N LEU A 404 6.65 -23.37 23.21
CA LEU A 404 5.46 -22.53 23.06
C LEU A 404 5.52 -21.25 23.91
N PRO A 405 5.66 -21.32 25.25
CA PRO A 405 5.70 -20.10 26.07
C PRO A 405 6.92 -19.25 25.75
N LEU A 406 8.10 -19.88 25.60
CA LEU A 406 9.33 -19.14 25.28
C LEU A 406 9.26 -18.49 23.90
N GLY A 407 8.69 -19.19 22.92
CA GLY A 407 8.58 -18.71 21.54
C GLY A 407 7.59 -17.56 21.42
N ILE A 408 6.46 -17.62 22.13
CA ILE A 408 5.50 -16.51 22.20
C ILE A 408 6.14 -15.30 22.86
N ILE A 409 6.80 -15.46 24.02
CA ILE A 409 7.46 -14.34 24.71
C ILE A 409 8.53 -13.68 23.83
N ILE A 410 9.42 -14.47 23.22
CA ILE A 410 10.45 -13.94 22.32
C ILE A 410 9.81 -13.33 21.07
N GLY A 411 8.73 -13.93 20.55
CA GLY A 411 7.97 -13.40 19.42
C GLY A 411 7.35 -12.03 19.71
N LEU A 412 6.75 -11.84 20.89
CA LEU A 412 6.21 -10.56 21.35
C LEU A 412 7.31 -9.49 21.47
N LEU A 413 8.47 -9.86 22.02
CA LEU A 413 9.64 -8.97 22.06
C LEU A 413 10.16 -8.64 20.65
N GLY A 414 10.12 -9.62 19.75
CA GLY A 414 10.47 -9.44 18.33
C GLY A 414 9.53 -8.48 17.61
N VAL A 415 8.22 -8.59 17.82
CA VAL A 415 7.23 -7.65 17.27
C VAL A 415 7.46 -6.25 17.84
N LYS A 416 7.65 -6.12 19.16
CA LYS A 416 7.94 -4.83 19.79
C LYS A 416 9.22 -4.20 19.24
N GLY A 417 10.29 -4.97 19.10
CA GLY A 417 11.56 -4.51 18.51
C GLY A 417 11.44 -4.18 17.03
N GLY A 418 10.65 -4.95 16.28
CA GLY A 418 10.34 -4.68 14.87
C GLY A 418 9.59 -3.36 14.71
N MET A 419 8.56 -3.12 15.52
CA MET A 419 7.84 -1.83 15.55
C MET A 419 8.77 -0.69 15.98
N ALA A 420 9.67 -0.89 16.96
CA ALA A 420 10.65 0.12 17.33
C ALA A 420 11.59 0.51 16.19
N LEU A 421 11.96 -0.45 15.32
CA LEU A 421 12.80 -0.22 14.15
C LEU A 421 12.02 0.47 13.02
N LEU A 422 10.73 0.16 12.86
CA LEU A 422 9.87 0.78 11.86
C LEU A 422 9.36 2.17 12.29
N TYR A 423 9.27 2.44 13.60
CA TYR A 423 8.71 3.67 14.16
C TYR A 423 9.30 4.97 13.58
N PRO A 424 10.63 5.15 13.45
CA PRO A 424 11.19 6.37 12.87
C PRO A 424 10.84 6.56 11.40
N HIS A 425 10.50 5.48 10.68
CA HIS A 425 10.03 5.58 9.31
C HIS A 425 8.56 6.01 9.28
N PHE A 426 7.74 5.56 10.23
CA PHE A 426 6.35 5.99 10.33
C PHE A 426 6.22 7.44 10.82
N SER A 427 6.91 7.83 11.90
CA SER A 427 6.75 9.15 12.51
C SER A 427 7.15 10.28 11.56
N LYS A 428 8.25 10.11 10.81
CA LYS A 428 8.72 11.09 9.83
C LYS A 428 7.69 11.40 8.76
N ILE A 429 6.88 10.44 8.34
CA ILE A 429 5.85 10.66 7.32
C ILE A 429 4.77 11.57 7.86
N PHE A 430 4.29 11.30 9.09
CA PHE A 430 3.28 12.14 9.74
C PHE A 430 3.81 13.52 10.11
N ASP A 431 5.07 13.62 10.54
CA ASP A 431 5.72 14.90 10.86
C ASP A 431 5.97 15.75 9.60
N THR A 432 6.18 15.12 8.44
CA THR A 432 6.47 15.82 7.18
C THR A 432 5.20 16.39 6.54
N ILE A 433 3.99 15.88 6.86
CA ILE A 433 2.71 16.41 6.37
C ILE A 433 2.70 17.92 6.65
N ILE A 434 2.64 18.76 5.62
CA ILE A 434 2.90 20.20 5.76
C ILE A 434 1.95 20.90 6.72
N PHE A 435 0.71 20.42 6.85
CA PHE A 435 -0.20 20.90 7.89
C PHE A 435 0.45 20.77 9.28
N ASN A 436 1.18 19.69 9.57
CA ASN A 436 1.87 19.48 10.83
C ASN A 436 3.15 20.33 10.96
N VAL A 437 3.86 20.56 9.85
CA VAL A 437 5.03 21.47 9.80
C VAL A 437 4.62 22.93 10.07
N VAL A 438 3.55 23.41 9.43
CA VAL A 438 3.04 24.79 9.57
C VAL A 438 2.34 24.99 10.92
N SER A 439 1.57 24.01 11.37
CA SER A 439 0.86 24.04 12.67
C SER A 439 1.77 23.73 13.86
N LYS A 440 3.06 23.42 13.61
CA LYS A 440 4.03 22.92 14.60
C LYS A 440 3.48 21.73 15.41
N ARG A 441 2.68 20.88 14.77
CA ARG A 441 2.18 19.66 15.39
C ARG A 441 3.21 18.56 15.19
N SER A 442 3.58 17.90 16.29
CA SER A 442 4.38 16.68 16.26
C SER A 442 3.56 15.62 16.94
N TYR A 443 3.12 14.61 16.19
CA TYR A 443 2.33 13.52 16.75
C TYR A 443 3.27 12.39 17.17
N GLU A 444 3.57 12.28 18.46
CA GLU A 444 4.17 11.06 19.01
C GLU A 444 3.10 9.95 19.08
N ILE A 445 2.87 9.27 17.95
CA ILE A 445 1.93 8.14 17.89
C ILE A 445 2.57 6.95 18.60
N SER A 446 2.19 6.71 19.84
CA SER A 446 2.64 5.53 20.57
C SER A 446 2.12 4.25 19.90
N TYR A 447 3.01 3.29 19.63
CA TYR A 447 2.61 1.95 19.21
C TYR A 447 2.41 1.05 20.43
N HIS A 448 1.28 0.35 20.47
CA HIS A 448 0.97 -0.60 21.52
C HIS A 448 0.91 -2.02 20.96
N LEU A 449 1.41 -2.99 21.73
CA LEU A 449 1.39 -4.38 21.30
C LEU A 449 -0.02 -4.95 21.46
N VAL A 450 -0.64 -5.33 20.35
CA VAL A 450 -2.03 -5.83 20.35
C VAL A 450 -2.05 -7.34 20.54
N ILE A 451 -2.44 -7.79 21.72
CA ILE A 451 -2.50 -9.22 22.06
C ILE A 451 -3.95 -9.70 22.07
N ASN A 452 -4.41 -10.28 20.96
CA ASN A 452 -5.71 -10.93 20.88
C ASN A 452 -5.63 -12.40 21.38
N PRO A 453 -6.48 -12.84 22.33
CA PRO A 453 -6.53 -14.23 22.79
C PRO A 453 -6.76 -15.25 21.67
N LEU A 454 -7.54 -14.91 20.64
CA LEU A 454 -7.79 -15.77 19.48
C LEU A 454 -6.48 -16.04 18.72
N ASN A 455 -5.65 -15.01 18.53
CA ASN A 455 -4.37 -15.15 17.84
C ASN A 455 -3.41 -16.05 18.61
N ILE A 456 -3.35 -15.92 19.94
CA ILE A 456 -2.55 -16.81 20.78
C ILE A 456 -3.03 -18.27 20.65
N LEU A 457 -4.35 -18.49 20.66
CA LEU A 457 -4.93 -19.81 20.45
C LEU A 457 -4.55 -20.38 19.07
N LEU A 458 -4.64 -19.57 18.01
CA LEU A 458 -4.26 -19.96 16.65
C LEU A 458 -2.76 -20.29 16.55
N ILE A 459 -1.89 -19.48 17.14
CA ILE A 459 -0.43 -19.73 17.19
C ILE A 459 -0.16 -21.09 17.85
N ILE A 460 -0.78 -21.37 18.99
CA ILE A 460 -0.65 -22.65 19.69
C ILE A 460 -1.18 -23.79 18.82
N LEU A 461 -2.38 -23.63 18.25
CA LEU A 461 -3.04 -24.64 17.41
C LEU A 461 -2.18 -25.03 16.20
N PHE A 462 -1.78 -24.05 15.37
CA PHE A 462 -0.97 -24.29 14.18
C PHE A 462 0.39 -24.90 14.54
N SER A 463 1.03 -24.39 15.60
CA SER A 463 2.32 -24.91 16.06
C SER A 463 2.21 -26.37 16.51
N VAL A 464 1.23 -26.69 17.36
CA VAL A 464 0.99 -28.04 17.84
C VAL A 464 0.70 -28.96 16.66
N ILE A 465 -0.24 -28.60 15.76
CA ILE A 465 -0.60 -29.41 14.59
C ILE A 465 0.64 -29.69 13.72
N ALA A 466 1.45 -28.67 13.43
CA ALA A 466 2.66 -28.82 12.61
C ALA A 466 3.66 -29.81 13.24
N VAL A 467 3.96 -29.66 14.54
CA VAL A 467 4.89 -30.57 15.23
C VAL A 467 4.32 -32.00 15.29
N TRP A 468 3.02 -32.15 15.55
CA TRP A 468 2.36 -33.45 15.63
C TRP A 468 2.37 -34.19 14.30
N ILE A 469 1.99 -33.52 13.19
CA ILE A 469 2.02 -34.10 11.84
C ILE A 469 3.45 -34.56 11.51
N SER A 470 4.44 -33.73 11.82
CA SER A 470 5.86 -34.03 11.57
C SER A 470 6.36 -35.27 12.31
N ALA A 471 5.97 -35.42 13.58
CA ALA A 471 6.38 -36.54 14.42
C ALA A 471 5.56 -37.81 14.19
N TRP A 472 4.35 -37.71 13.63
CA TRP A 472 3.40 -38.82 13.50
C TRP A 472 3.94 -39.98 12.65
N SER A 473 4.51 -39.68 11.48
CA SER A 473 5.04 -40.71 10.57
C SER A 473 6.25 -41.46 11.18
N PRO A 474 7.28 -40.80 11.73
CA PRO A 474 8.36 -41.46 12.47
C PRO A 474 7.87 -42.27 13.67
N ALA A 475 6.95 -41.73 14.48
CA ALA A 475 6.39 -42.43 15.64
C ALA A 475 5.66 -43.73 15.25
N ARG A 476 4.91 -43.70 14.13
CA ARG A 476 4.23 -44.89 13.61
C ARG A 476 5.23 -45.95 13.12
N LYS A 477 6.32 -45.54 12.46
CA LYS A 477 7.41 -46.46 12.05
C LYS A 477 8.08 -47.11 13.27
N ILE A 478 8.42 -46.32 14.30
CA ILE A 478 8.99 -46.78 15.58
C ILE A 478 8.14 -47.87 16.23
N SER A 479 6.81 -47.67 16.26
CA SER A 479 5.91 -48.60 16.92
C SER A 479 5.89 -50.00 16.29
N LYS A 480 6.26 -50.12 15.01
CA LYS A 480 6.11 -51.35 14.22
C LYS A 480 7.37 -52.22 14.18
N ILE A 481 8.55 -51.69 14.48
CA ILE A 481 9.80 -52.48 14.45
C ILE A 481 9.76 -53.62 15.48
N GLY A 482 10.16 -54.82 15.07
CA GLY A 482 10.36 -55.96 15.96
C GLY A 482 11.77 -56.03 16.57
N PRO A 483 11.97 -56.74 17.69
CA PRO A 483 13.26 -56.82 18.39
C PRO A 483 14.42 -57.33 17.52
N VAL A 484 14.16 -58.34 16.68
CA VAL A 484 15.16 -58.96 15.80
C VAL A 484 15.61 -57.97 14.71
N GLU A 485 14.67 -57.23 14.14
CA GLU A 485 14.92 -56.25 13.07
C GLU A 485 15.73 -55.04 13.57
N SER A 486 15.52 -54.63 14.83
CA SER A 486 16.31 -53.60 15.49
C SER A 486 17.72 -54.00 15.90
N ILE A 487 17.94 -55.28 16.24
CA ILE A 487 19.26 -55.79 16.66
C ILE A 487 20.15 -56.07 15.44
N ARG A 488 19.58 -56.53 14.33
CA ARG A 488 20.30 -56.69 13.06
C ARG A 488 20.85 -55.38 12.49
N GLY A 489 20.47 -54.23 13.07
CA GLY A 489 20.66 -52.94 12.44
C GLY A 489 19.77 -52.86 11.21
N ASN A 490 19.33 -51.67 10.84
CA ASN A 490 18.50 -51.48 9.66
C ASN A 490 19.35 -51.59 8.37
N GLU A 491 20.11 -52.68 8.21
CA GLU A 491 20.58 -53.14 6.92
C GLU A 491 19.37 -53.63 6.16
N THR A 492 18.63 -52.67 5.59
CA THR A 492 17.74 -52.96 4.47
C THR A 492 18.56 -53.78 3.48
N SER A 493 18.28 -55.08 3.41
CA SER A 493 18.94 -56.04 2.54
C SER A 493 19.25 -55.37 1.20
N MET A 494 20.54 -55.25 0.86
CA MET A 494 20.98 -54.67 -0.39
C MET A 494 20.30 -55.40 -1.55
N LYS A 495 19.20 -54.86 -2.08
CA LYS A 495 18.70 -55.29 -3.38
C LYS A 495 19.70 -54.75 -4.41
N LEU A 496 20.68 -55.56 -4.78
CA LEU A 496 21.58 -55.33 -5.90
C LEU A 496 20.73 -55.00 -7.14
N ARG A 497 20.55 -53.71 -7.43
CA ARG A 497 19.91 -53.27 -8.67
C ARG A 497 20.87 -53.60 -9.81
N LYS A 498 20.54 -54.62 -10.62
CA LYS A 498 21.33 -55.07 -11.79
C LYS A 498 21.58 -53.98 -12.86
N LYS A 499 20.96 -52.80 -12.77
CA LYS A 499 21.16 -51.69 -13.72
C LYS A 499 22.23 -50.72 -13.20
N GLY A 500 23.46 -50.85 -13.71
CA GLY A 500 24.53 -49.85 -13.48
C GLY A 500 25.95 -50.29 -13.83
N TYR A 501 26.22 -51.60 -13.86
CA TYR A 501 27.59 -52.15 -13.98
C TYR A 501 28.43 -51.56 -15.13
N LYS A 502 27.84 -51.35 -16.32
CA LYS A 502 28.55 -50.75 -17.47
C LYS A 502 28.95 -49.28 -17.26
N SER A 503 28.17 -48.48 -16.54
CA SER A 503 28.49 -47.08 -16.22
C SER A 503 29.61 -46.97 -15.20
N TYR A 504 29.63 -47.89 -14.21
CA TYR A 504 30.67 -47.95 -13.19
C TYR A 504 32.01 -48.40 -13.78
N LEU A 505 32.01 -49.40 -14.68
CA LEU A 505 33.22 -49.89 -15.33
C LEU A 505 33.88 -48.83 -16.25
N GLY A 506 33.06 -48.02 -16.94
CA GLY A 506 33.55 -46.91 -17.78
C GLY A 506 34.21 -45.77 -16.99
N MET A 507 33.71 -45.47 -15.79
CA MET A 507 34.34 -44.50 -14.87
C MET A 507 35.62 -45.05 -14.24
N MET A 508 35.65 -46.36 -13.96
CA MET A 508 36.85 -47.05 -13.44
C MET A 508 37.99 -47.06 -14.47
N ARG A 509 37.69 -47.27 -15.76
CA ARG A 509 38.67 -47.26 -16.87
C ARG A 509 39.29 -45.89 -17.16
N LYS A 510 38.68 -44.78 -16.72
CA LYS A 510 39.21 -43.41 -16.90
C LYS A 510 40.10 -42.93 -15.75
N GLY A 511 40.41 -43.77 -14.76
CA GLY A 511 41.24 -43.38 -13.61
C GLY A 511 40.55 -42.46 -12.60
N GLU A 512 39.22 -42.36 -12.62
CA GLU A 512 38.45 -41.44 -11.77
C GLU A 512 37.78 -42.17 -10.58
N ALA A 513 38.55 -42.94 -9.81
CA ALA A 513 38.04 -43.73 -8.69
C ALA A 513 37.29 -42.88 -7.65
N GLU A 514 37.71 -41.63 -7.42
CA GLU A 514 37.04 -40.73 -6.47
C GLU A 514 35.63 -40.34 -6.93
N LYS A 515 35.48 -40.08 -8.24
CA LYS A 515 34.17 -39.77 -8.81
C LYS A 515 33.28 -40.99 -8.67
N LEU A 516 33.77 -42.19 -9.02
CA LEU A 516 33.03 -43.44 -8.89
C LEU A 516 32.54 -43.66 -7.44
N LEU A 517 33.41 -43.50 -6.45
CA LEU A 517 33.04 -43.63 -5.04
C LEU A 517 31.97 -42.61 -4.63
N GLY A 518 32.10 -41.35 -5.07
CA GLY A 518 31.08 -40.31 -4.84
C GLY A 518 29.74 -40.63 -5.53
N THR A 519 29.80 -41.19 -6.75
CA THR A 519 28.62 -41.60 -7.51
C THR A 519 27.85 -42.73 -6.82
N ALA A 520 28.56 -43.79 -6.43
CA ALA A 520 27.99 -44.97 -5.80
C ALA A 520 27.49 -44.65 -4.38
N SER A 521 28.16 -43.73 -3.67
CA SER A 521 27.74 -43.25 -2.35
C SER A 521 26.31 -42.70 -2.35
N VAL A 522 25.96 -41.84 -3.31
CA VAL A 522 24.62 -41.25 -3.44
C VAL A 522 23.54 -42.32 -3.62
N GLU A 523 23.86 -43.41 -4.34
CA GLU A 523 22.91 -44.49 -4.64
C GLU A 523 22.82 -45.53 -3.52
N ARG A 524 23.94 -45.84 -2.86
CA ARG A 524 23.99 -46.80 -1.73
C ARG A 524 23.33 -46.22 -0.47
N ASN A 525 23.59 -44.95 -0.17
CA ASN A 525 23.10 -44.27 1.03
C ASN A 525 21.84 -43.43 0.74
N ASP A 526 20.88 -44.00 0.01
CA ASP A 526 19.70 -43.29 -0.49
C ASP A 526 18.88 -42.62 0.63
N ALA A 527 18.77 -43.28 1.78
CA ALA A 527 17.90 -42.82 2.86
C ALA A 527 18.45 -41.61 3.64
N SER A 528 19.79 -41.41 3.73
CA SER A 528 20.42 -40.20 4.29
C SER A 528 20.60 -39.13 3.20
N THR A 529 20.90 -39.54 1.96
CA THR A 529 20.99 -38.65 0.81
C THR A 529 19.67 -37.93 0.52
N LYS A 530 18.54 -38.64 0.56
CA LYS A 530 17.20 -38.05 0.40
C LYS A 530 16.87 -37.01 1.47
N GLY A 531 17.48 -37.07 2.65
CA GLY A 531 17.33 -36.04 3.69
C GLY A 531 17.96 -34.72 3.25
N ILE A 532 19.22 -34.76 2.83
CA ILE A 532 19.93 -33.57 2.31
C ILE A 532 19.23 -33.01 1.08
N ILE A 533 18.84 -33.86 0.12
CA ILE A 533 18.12 -33.42 -1.08
C ILE A 533 16.84 -32.67 -0.69
N ARG A 534 16.03 -33.21 0.24
CA ARG A 534 14.81 -32.54 0.72
C ARG A 534 15.09 -31.21 1.41
N SER A 535 16.15 -31.11 2.20
CA SER A 535 16.51 -29.87 2.91
C SER A 535 16.96 -28.77 1.96
N ILE A 536 17.78 -29.09 0.96
CA ILE A 536 18.16 -28.11 -0.09
C ILE A 536 16.95 -27.77 -0.96
N THR A 537 16.13 -28.76 -1.31
CA THR A 537 14.89 -28.53 -2.08
C THR A 537 13.98 -27.55 -1.34
N ALA A 538 13.76 -27.76 -0.04
CA ALA A 538 12.95 -26.88 0.79
C ALA A 538 13.59 -25.49 0.94
N PHE A 539 14.90 -25.41 1.21
CA PHE A 539 15.63 -24.14 1.27
C PHE A 539 15.42 -23.33 -0.01
N THR A 540 15.75 -23.89 -1.17
CA THR A 540 15.65 -23.19 -2.45
C THR A 540 14.20 -22.89 -2.82
N ALA A 541 13.27 -23.85 -2.67
CA ALA A 541 11.88 -23.61 -3.03
C ALA A 541 11.23 -22.53 -2.16
N LEU A 542 11.37 -22.63 -0.83
CA LEU A 542 10.69 -21.71 0.10
C LEU A 542 11.27 -20.30 0.04
N THR A 543 12.59 -20.16 -0.10
CA THR A 543 13.21 -18.82 -0.24
C THR A 543 12.79 -18.15 -1.54
N LEU A 544 12.76 -18.87 -2.67
CA LEU A 544 12.29 -18.32 -3.94
C LEU A 544 10.78 -18.01 -3.92
N ILE A 545 9.97 -18.88 -3.32
CA ILE A 545 8.52 -18.64 -3.16
C ILE A 545 8.28 -17.39 -2.30
N THR A 546 9.03 -17.22 -1.21
CA THR A 546 8.89 -16.04 -0.34
C THR A 546 9.32 -14.77 -1.06
N ALA A 547 10.47 -14.80 -1.74
CA ALA A 547 10.97 -13.67 -2.50
C ALA A 547 10.04 -13.26 -3.64
N PHE A 548 9.47 -14.26 -4.32
CA PHE A 548 8.47 -14.04 -5.37
C PHE A 548 7.20 -13.43 -4.81
N ALA A 549 6.61 -14.03 -3.77
CA ALA A 549 5.37 -13.53 -3.18
C ALA A 549 5.52 -12.12 -2.60
N ALA A 550 6.69 -11.82 -2.01
CA ALA A 550 7.05 -10.48 -1.58
C ALA A 550 7.05 -9.47 -2.74
N GLY A 551 7.71 -9.82 -3.85
CA GLY A 551 7.69 -8.99 -5.07
C GLY A 551 6.28 -8.80 -5.60
N SER A 552 5.47 -9.87 -5.64
CA SER A 552 4.08 -9.81 -6.09
C SER A 552 3.21 -8.90 -5.21
N ILE A 553 3.44 -8.85 -3.89
CA ILE A 553 2.72 -7.92 -3.01
C ILE A 553 3.10 -6.48 -3.35
N GLY A 554 4.38 -6.20 -3.59
CA GLY A 554 4.84 -4.90 -4.06
C GLY A 554 4.21 -4.52 -5.40
N ASP A 555 4.22 -5.43 -6.38
CA ASP A 555 3.61 -5.24 -7.70
C ASP A 555 2.09 -4.99 -7.59
N ILE A 556 1.39 -5.70 -6.68
CA ILE A 556 -0.04 -5.48 -6.40
C ILE A 556 -0.28 -4.11 -5.79
N LEU A 557 0.50 -3.73 -4.78
CA LEU A 557 0.35 -2.43 -4.13
C LEU A 557 0.56 -1.29 -5.14
N VAL A 558 1.60 -1.39 -5.99
CA VAL A 558 1.80 -0.45 -7.11
C VAL A 558 0.63 -0.48 -8.08
N THR A 559 0.12 -1.66 -8.45
CA THR A 559 -1.04 -1.76 -9.36
C THR A 559 -2.32 -1.17 -8.74
N MET A 560 -2.48 -1.24 -7.42
CA MET A 560 -3.58 -0.58 -6.69
C MET A 560 -3.40 0.94 -6.61
N GLN A 561 -2.18 1.44 -6.80
CA GLN A 561 -1.85 2.87 -6.80
C GLN A 561 -2.00 3.54 -8.15
N ASP A 562 -2.17 2.78 -9.24
CA ASP A 562 -2.21 3.27 -10.63
C ASP A 562 -3.43 4.16 -10.98
N ALA A 563 -3.89 5.03 -10.06
CA ALA A 563 -4.46 6.31 -10.47
C ALA A 563 -3.44 7.03 -11.35
N GLU A 564 -3.91 7.84 -12.30
CA GLU A 564 -3.05 8.62 -13.20
C GLU A 564 -1.97 9.38 -12.42
N GLU A 565 -0.70 9.01 -12.65
CA GLU A 565 0.44 9.58 -11.93
C GLU A 565 1.48 10.12 -12.91
N ILE A 566 1.74 11.43 -12.79
CA ILE A 566 2.91 12.09 -13.37
C ILE A 566 3.83 12.44 -12.22
N LEU A 567 4.96 11.75 -12.13
CA LEU A 567 5.97 12.01 -11.11
C LEU A 567 7.13 12.82 -11.69
N PRO A 568 7.77 13.69 -10.89
CA PRO A 568 8.99 14.36 -11.30
C PRO A 568 10.08 13.37 -11.68
N GLY A 569 10.77 13.65 -12.78
CA GLY A 569 11.92 12.89 -13.23
C GLY A 569 13.17 13.16 -12.39
N THR A 570 14.28 12.52 -12.77
CA THR A 570 15.53 12.60 -11.99
C THR A 570 16.13 14.00 -11.90
N ALA A 571 15.78 14.92 -12.80
CA ALA A 571 16.24 16.31 -12.74
C ALA A 571 15.75 17.04 -11.48
N TYR A 572 14.63 16.61 -10.91
CA TYR A 572 14.02 17.24 -9.74
C TYR A 572 14.46 16.59 -8.41
N ASN A 573 15.37 15.60 -8.46
CA ASN A 573 15.91 14.97 -7.25
C ASN A 573 16.83 15.93 -6.48
N GLY A 574 16.66 15.99 -5.16
CA GLY A 574 17.50 16.82 -4.27
C GLY A 574 16.93 18.20 -3.96
N TYR A 575 15.76 18.54 -4.48
CA TYR A 575 14.96 19.67 -3.99
C TYR A 575 14.11 19.24 -2.80
N SER A 576 13.97 20.13 -1.81
CA SER A 576 13.30 19.85 -0.53
C SER A 576 11.82 20.24 -0.58
N TYR A 577 11.49 21.24 -1.39
CA TYR A 577 10.13 21.74 -1.56
C TYR A 577 9.74 21.86 -3.02
N VAL A 578 8.44 21.81 -3.27
CA VAL A 578 7.81 22.12 -4.55
C VAL A 578 6.65 23.09 -4.31
N PHE A 579 6.59 24.14 -5.12
CA PHE A 579 5.50 25.10 -5.13
C PHE A 579 4.65 24.87 -6.38
N GLN A 580 3.40 24.51 -6.18
CA GLN A 580 2.49 24.02 -7.20
C GLN A 580 1.34 25.02 -7.44
N ASN A 581 1.10 25.33 -8.70
CA ASN A 581 -0.17 25.81 -9.20
C ASN A 581 -0.93 24.56 -9.63
N ASP A 582 -2.07 24.25 -9.02
CA ASP A 582 -3.09 23.48 -9.73
C ASP A 582 -3.87 24.46 -10.58
N ALA A 583 -4.35 24.04 -11.75
CA ALA A 583 -4.99 24.91 -12.73
C ALA A 583 -6.12 25.79 -12.18
N PHE A 584 -6.64 25.37 -11.04
CA PHE A 584 -7.63 25.96 -10.16
C PHE A 584 -7.06 26.97 -9.14
N LEU A 585 -5.90 27.56 -9.41
CA LEU A 585 -5.34 28.66 -8.65
C LEU A 585 -5.18 29.85 -9.60
N ALA A 586 -5.73 31.01 -9.24
CA ALA A 586 -5.63 32.14 -10.16
C ALA A 586 -4.16 32.56 -10.27
N ASP A 587 -3.71 32.66 -11.53
CA ASP A 587 -2.30 32.72 -11.92
C ASP A 587 -1.50 33.76 -11.12
N GLU A 588 -2.12 34.86 -10.68
CA GLU A 588 -1.48 35.94 -9.93
C GLU A 588 -0.88 35.54 -8.57
N ARG A 589 -1.53 34.68 -7.77
CA ARG A 589 -0.95 34.24 -6.48
C ARG A 589 0.23 33.32 -6.68
N TYR A 590 0.13 32.45 -7.68
CA TYR A 590 1.25 31.60 -8.07
C TYR A 590 2.39 32.43 -8.65
N GLN A 591 2.11 33.45 -9.48
CA GLN A 591 3.14 34.38 -9.95
C GLN A 591 3.81 35.13 -8.79
N SER A 592 3.05 35.60 -7.79
CA SER A 592 3.63 36.25 -6.60
C SER A 592 4.52 35.28 -5.81
N GLY A 593 4.06 34.06 -5.53
CA GLY A 593 4.87 33.06 -4.83
C GLY A 593 6.08 32.61 -5.64
N LYS A 594 5.94 32.53 -6.97
CA LYS A 594 7.04 32.31 -7.90
C LYS A 594 8.06 33.45 -7.78
N ASP A 595 7.63 34.70 -7.83
CA ASP A 595 8.50 35.87 -7.69
C ASP A 595 9.23 35.84 -6.34
N ASP A 596 8.54 35.48 -5.25
CA ASP A 596 9.15 35.32 -3.93
C ASP A 596 10.23 34.23 -3.93
N ILE A 597 10.02 33.11 -4.62
CA ILE A 597 11.02 32.04 -4.75
C ILE A 597 12.18 32.49 -5.63
N THR A 598 11.90 33.04 -6.81
CA THR A 598 12.92 33.34 -7.82
C THR A 598 13.78 34.56 -7.47
N ASN A 599 13.23 35.51 -6.71
CA ASN A 599 13.93 36.74 -6.30
C ASN A 599 14.54 36.65 -4.90
N SER A 600 14.23 35.60 -4.12
CA SER A 600 14.78 35.42 -2.77
C SER A 600 16.26 35.04 -2.78
N THR A 601 17.03 35.66 -1.88
CA THR A 601 18.45 35.32 -1.63
C THR A 601 18.62 34.05 -0.77
N TYR A 602 17.53 33.55 -0.17
CA TYR A 602 17.51 32.35 0.68
C TYR A 602 17.20 31.07 -0.09
N VAL A 603 16.96 31.17 -1.39
CA VAL A 603 16.75 30.01 -2.27
C VAL A 603 18.09 29.65 -2.92
N SER A 604 18.57 28.43 -2.64
CA SER A 604 19.87 27.95 -3.13
C SER A 604 19.83 27.45 -4.59
N GLY A 605 18.62 27.29 -5.15
CA GLY A 605 18.34 26.93 -6.54
C GLY A 605 16.89 26.53 -6.72
N TYR A 606 16.37 26.66 -7.96
CA TYR A 606 15.02 26.22 -8.31
C TYR A 606 14.94 25.64 -9.73
N GLN A 607 13.91 24.84 -10.01
CA GLN A 607 13.60 24.29 -11.33
C GLN A 607 12.10 24.24 -11.57
N GLU A 608 11.66 24.58 -12.79
CA GLU A 608 10.24 24.62 -13.18
C GLU A 608 9.83 23.37 -13.99
N LEU A 609 8.57 22.96 -13.86
CA LEU A 609 7.89 21.95 -14.66
C LEU A 609 6.47 22.43 -14.92
N ASN A 610 6.03 22.47 -16.17
CA ASN A 610 4.66 22.84 -16.52
C ASN A 610 3.96 21.63 -17.13
N ILE A 611 2.83 21.25 -16.55
CA ILE A 611 2.00 20.14 -17.00
C ILE A 611 0.63 20.72 -17.28
N THR A 612 0.16 20.58 -18.51
CA THR A 612 -1.23 20.86 -18.80
C THR A 612 -2.01 19.54 -18.77
N TYR A 613 -2.82 19.41 -17.73
CA TYR A 613 -3.87 18.40 -17.62
C TYR A 613 -5.06 18.87 -18.47
N PHE A 614 -5.98 17.99 -18.86
CA PHE A 614 -6.93 18.35 -19.89
C PHE A 614 -8.26 17.63 -19.88
N THR A 615 -9.16 18.25 -20.65
CA THR A 615 -10.54 17.94 -21.04
C THR A 615 -10.68 17.64 -22.56
N GLU A 616 -9.58 17.57 -23.34
CA GLU A 616 -9.63 17.26 -24.78
C GLU A 616 -9.46 15.77 -25.12
N CYS A 617 -10.22 15.33 -26.13
CA CYS A 617 -10.15 13.97 -26.64
C CYS A 617 -9.37 13.92 -27.96
N ILE A 618 -8.53 12.90 -28.11
CA ILE A 618 -7.99 12.53 -29.42
C ILE A 618 -9.04 11.61 -30.07
N PRO A 619 -9.55 11.92 -31.27
CA PRO A 619 -10.56 11.07 -31.89
C PRO A 619 -10.10 9.62 -32.05
N LEU A 620 -11.01 8.67 -31.83
CA LEU A 620 -10.70 7.23 -31.84
C LEU A 620 -10.00 6.76 -33.12
N GLU A 621 -10.26 7.42 -34.25
CA GLU A 621 -9.63 7.15 -35.55
C GLU A 621 -8.10 7.27 -35.56
N PHE A 622 -7.54 8.09 -34.67
CA PHE A 622 -6.09 8.23 -34.53
C PHE A 622 -5.47 7.08 -33.74
N TYR A 623 -6.24 6.27 -33.02
CA TYR A 623 -5.70 5.16 -32.23
C TYR A 623 -5.40 3.93 -33.08
N SER A 624 -4.47 3.10 -32.61
CA SER A 624 -4.18 1.79 -33.20
C SER A 624 -5.40 0.88 -33.22
N GLU A 625 -5.52 0.03 -34.25
CA GLU A 625 -6.58 -0.98 -34.34
C GLU A 625 -6.59 -1.91 -33.10
N ALA A 626 -5.42 -2.18 -32.52
CA ALA A 626 -5.29 -2.94 -31.29
C ALA A 626 -5.98 -2.26 -30.10
N TYR A 627 -5.82 -0.94 -29.95
CA TYR A 627 -6.49 -0.14 -28.92
C TYR A 627 -7.99 -0.13 -29.14
N GLN A 628 -8.44 0.20 -30.36
CA GLN A 628 -9.86 0.32 -30.69
C GLN A 628 -10.62 -0.99 -30.42
N ASN A 629 -10.07 -2.12 -30.86
CA ASN A 629 -10.66 -3.44 -30.62
C ASN A 629 -10.76 -3.77 -29.13
N LYS A 630 -9.76 -3.38 -28.33
CA LYS A 630 -9.78 -3.67 -26.90
C LYS A 630 -10.73 -2.76 -26.12
N ALA A 631 -10.76 -1.47 -26.44
CA ALA A 631 -11.74 -0.54 -25.86
C ALA A 631 -13.17 -1.04 -26.12
N LYS A 632 -13.43 -1.55 -27.32
CA LYS A 632 -14.70 -2.20 -27.68
C LYS A 632 -15.01 -3.43 -26.82
N GLU A 633 -14.05 -4.34 -26.69
CA GLU A 633 -14.22 -5.55 -25.86
C GLU A 633 -14.54 -5.20 -24.40
N ILE A 634 -13.91 -4.16 -23.84
CA ILE A 634 -14.21 -3.69 -22.48
C ILE A 634 -15.63 -3.16 -22.40
N LEU A 635 -16.08 -2.37 -23.37
CA LEU A 635 -17.46 -1.85 -23.43
C LEU A 635 -18.51 -2.97 -23.56
N GLU A 636 -18.23 -4.00 -24.36
CA GLU A 636 -19.12 -5.17 -24.49
C GLU A 636 -19.25 -5.94 -23.16
N GLN A 637 -18.21 -5.94 -22.32
CA GLN A 637 -18.30 -6.53 -20.97
C GLN A 637 -19.11 -5.65 -20.02
N TRP A 638 -19.00 -4.33 -20.16
CA TRP A 638 -19.81 -3.38 -19.41
C TRP A 638 -21.29 -3.42 -19.79
N PHE A 639 -21.60 -3.71 -21.06
CA PHE A 639 -22.97 -3.74 -21.57
C PHE A 639 -23.24 -5.02 -22.37
N PRO A 640 -23.37 -6.18 -21.71
CA PRO A 640 -23.51 -7.47 -22.39
C PRO A 640 -24.79 -7.59 -23.24
N ASP A 641 -25.82 -6.81 -22.90
CA ASP A 641 -27.12 -6.78 -23.57
C ASP A 641 -27.27 -5.61 -24.58
N ALA A 642 -26.26 -4.74 -24.71
CA ALA A 642 -26.31 -3.61 -25.64
C ALA A 642 -26.13 -4.04 -27.10
N SER A 643 -26.80 -3.33 -28.01
CA SER A 643 -26.64 -3.58 -29.45
C SER A 643 -25.24 -3.16 -29.92
N PRO A 644 -24.68 -3.79 -30.98
CA PRO A 644 -23.41 -3.36 -31.57
C PRO A 644 -23.40 -1.88 -31.97
N GLU A 645 -24.53 -1.34 -32.40
CA GLU A 645 -24.71 0.08 -32.71
C GLU A 645 -24.57 0.96 -31.46
N THR A 646 -25.15 0.53 -30.33
CA THR A 646 -25.02 1.21 -29.03
C THR A 646 -23.59 1.18 -28.51
N ILE A 647 -22.90 0.04 -28.62
CA ILE A 647 -21.48 -0.07 -28.27
C ILE A 647 -20.65 0.88 -29.13
N GLN A 648 -20.91 0.96 -30.44
CA GLN A 648 -20.21 1.88 -31.34
C GLN A 648 -20.46 3.35 -30.98
N GLN A 649 -21.69 3.71 -30.59
CA GLN A 649 -22.04 5.03 -30.07
C GLN A 649 -21.24 5.36 -28.80
N TYR A 650 -21.14 4.40 -27.87
CA TYR A 650 -20.33 4.57 -26.66
C TYR A 650 -18.84 4.75 -26.98
N LEU A 651 -18.28 4.00 -27.92
CA LEU A 651 -16.88 4.16 -28.36
C LEU A 651 -16.58 5.54 -28.99
N THR A 652 -17.54 6.09 -29.73
CA THR A 652 -17.35 7.31 -30.52
C THR A 652 -17.79 8.58 -29.78
N GLY A 653 -18.49 8.42 -28.64
CA GLY A 653 -19.05 9.54 -27.88
C GLY A 653 -20.30 10.15 -28.53
N GLU A 654 -20.93 9.49 -29.50
CA GLU A 654 -22.13 9.97 -30.20
C GLU A 654 -23.42 9.51 -29.47
N GLY A 655 -24.16 10.41 -28.80
CA GLY A 655 -25.49 10.12 -28.24
C GLY A 655 -25.79 10.74 -26.86
N ARG A 656 -27.00 10.49 -26.33
CA ARG A 656 -27.60 11.07 -25.10
C ARG A 656 -26.84 10.80 -23.78
N TYR A 657 -25.74 10.06 -23.83
CA TYR A 657 -24.98 9.69 -22.65
C TYR A 657 -23.82 10.69 -22.48
N LYS A 658 -24.18 11.87 -21.97
CA LYS A 658 -23.30 13.03 -21.74
C LYS A 658 -22.14 12.80 -20.76
N ASN A 659 -22.01 11.61 -20.16
CA ASN A 659 -21.01 11.28 -19.14
C ASN A 659 -20.23 9.97 -19.44
N ILE A 660 -19.91 9.70 -20.71
CA ILE A 660 -19.13 8.51 -21.07
C ILE A 660 -17.64 8.87 -21.15
N TYR A 661 -16.83 8.29 -20.24
CA TYR A 661 -15.36 8.35 -20.26
C TYR A 661 -14.76 7.28 -21.19
N SER A 662 -15.19 7.19 -22.45
CA SER A 662 -14.80 6.10 -23.37
C SER A 662 -13.61 6.42 -24.28
N CYS A 663 -13.22 7.68 -24.38
CA CYS A 663 -12.06 8.11 -25.15
C CYS A 663 -10.92 8.46 -24.17
N PRO A 664 -9.69 7.97 -24.34
CA PRO A 664 -8.60 8.33 -23.43
C PRO A 664 -8.17 9.75 -23.77
N TRP A 665 -8.18 10.61 -22.77
CA TRP A 665 -7.90 12.03 -22.93
C TRP A 665 -6.42 12.26 -23.30
N GLY A 666 -6.13 13.40 -23.93
CA GLY A 666 -4.76 13.87 -24.20
C GLY A 666 -4.20 14.64 -23.01
N GLY A 667 -2.87 14.79 -22.95
CA GLY A 667 -2.11 15.50 -21.92
C GLY A 667 -0.90 16.22 -22.52
N PHE A 668 -0.58 17.45 -22.13
CA PHE A 668 0.67 18.11 -22.54
C PHE A 668 1.65 18.28 -21.39
N ILE A 669 2.92 18.01 -21.66
CA ILE A 669 4.04 18.36 -20.78
C ILE A 669 4.88 19.40 -21.51
N THR A 670 4.86 20.63 -21.00
CA THR A 670 5.61 21.72 -21.61
C THR A 670 7.01 21.75 -21.04
N LEU A 671 7.98 21.66 -21.94
CA LEU A 671 9.40 21.79 -21.63
C LEU A 671 9.96 23.10 -22.17
N LYS A 672 10.95 23.66 -21.47
CA LYS A 672 11.79 24.73 -22.02
C LYS A 672 12.36 24.29 -23.37
N ASN A 673 12.48 25.22 -24.32
CA ASN A 673 12.92 24.91 -25.68
C ASN A 673 14.23 24.09 -25.73
N GLU A 674 15.20 24.39 -24.86
CA GLU A 674 16.45 23.62 -24.75
C GLU A 674 16.21 22.18 -24.27
N ALA A 675 15.37 21.99 -23.25
CA ALA A 675 15.03 20.67 -22.73
C ALA A 675 14.24 19.84 -23.75
N PHE A 676 13.30 20.46 -24.47
CA PHE A 676 12.56 19.83 -25.56
C PHE A 676 13.48 19.35 -26.69
N ASN A 677 14.41 20.19 -27.12
CA ASN A 677 15.40 19.81 -28.14
C ASN A 677 16.31 18.67 -27.66
N ARG A 678 16.77 18.71 -26.39
CA ARG A 678 17.56 17.61 -25.81
C ARG A 678 16.77 16.30 -25.75
N LEU A 679 15.48 16.36 -25.41
CA LEU A 679 14.59 15.19 -25.41
C LEU A 679 14.48 14.60 -26.83
N ALA A 680 14.25 15.44 -27.84
CA ALA A 680 14.20 14.99 -29.23
C ALA A 680 15.53 14.38 -29.70
N ASP A 681 16.66 15.02 -29.39
CA ASP A 681 18.00 14.51 -29.73
C ASP A 681 18.29 13.16 -29.05
N HIS A 682 17.90 13.01 -27.77
CA HIS A 682 18.06 11.76 -27.02
C HIS A 682 17.23 10.62 -27.64
N ALA A 683 15.99 10.90 -28.02
CA ALA A 683 15.10 9.97 -28.70
C ALA A 683 15.46 9.73 -30.18
N GLY A 684 16.46 10.45 -30.73
CA GLY A 684 16.89 10.34 -32.12
C GLY A 684 15.93 10.96 -33.13
N ILE A 685 15.12 11.95 -32.72
CA ILE A 685 14.09 12.60 -33.52
C ILE A 685 14.63 13.93 -34.08
N SER A 686 14.54 14.13 -35.40
CA SER A 686 15.02 15.37 -36.02
C SER A 686 13.94 16.44 -36.09
N LEU A 687 14.15 17.55 -35.38
CA LEU A 687 13.24 18.70 -35.41
C LEU A 687 13.52 19.70 -36.55
N ALA A 688 14.47 19.40 -37.45
CA ALA A 688 14.94 20.35 -38.46
C ALA A 688 13.85 20.81 -39.44
N GLN A 689 12.85 19.97 -39.70
CA GLN A 689 11.72 20.25 -40.60
C GLN A 689 10.61 21.11 -39.97
N TYR A 690 10.65 21.35 -38.66
CA TYR A 690 9.64 22.11 -37.90
C TYR A 690 10.14 23.50 -37.49
N LYS A 691 11.19 24.02 -38.15
CA LYS A 691 11.78 25.34 -37.86
C LYS A 691 10.93 26.51 -38.35
N ASP A 692 10.05 26.27 -39.33
CA ASP A 692 9.15 27.26 -39.88
C ASP A 692 7.82 27.26 -39.10
N ALA A 693 7.40 28.44 -38.63
CA ALA A 693 6.55 28.67 -37.46
C ALA A 693 5.07 28.20 -37.52
N GLU A 694 4.63 27.46 -38.54
CA GLU A 694 3.23 27.03 -38.67
C GLU A 694 2.95 25.61 -38.14
N ALA A 695 3.95 24.73 -38.09
CA ALA A 695 3.76 23.37 -37.57
C ALA A 695 4.23 23.28 -36.12
N CYS A 696 3.34 22.98 -35.19
CA CYS A 696 3.62 22.78 -33.77
C CYS A 696 4.14 21.35 -33.51
N PRO A 697 5.47 21.09 -33.40
CA PRO A 697 5.98 19.73 -33.25
C PRO A 697 5.66 19.15 -31.88
N VAL A 698 5.23 17.89 -31.85
CA VAL A 698 4.85 17.18 -30.63
C VAL A 698 5.52 15.82 -30.57
N LEU A 699 6.11 15.49 -29.42
CA LEU A 699 6.68 14.19 -29.14
C LEU A 699 5.68 13.40 -28.29
N VAL A 700 5.18 12.28 -28.79
CA VAL A 700 4.14 11.50 -28.10
C VAL A 700 4.80 10.44 -27.22
N TYR A 701 4.30 10.27 -26.00
CA TYR A 701 4.73 9.18 -25.14
C TYR A 701 4.30 7.83 -25.72
N ASP A 702 5.24 6.90 -25.80
CA ASP A 702 5.07 5.64 -26.54
C ASP A 702 4.15 4.62 -25.86
N THR A 703 3.69 4.86 -24.64
CA THR A 703 2.99 3.87 -23.82
C THR A 703 1.67 4.42 -23.29
N LEU A 704 0.57 3.74 -23.59
CA LEU A 704 -0.76 4.00 -23.02
C LEU A 704 -1.23 2.80 -22.21
N ARG A 705 -1.66 3.01 -20.96
CA ARG A 705 -2.12 1.94 -20.07
C ARG A 705 -3.56 2.15 -19.66
N ILE A 706 -4.48 1.31 -20.14
CA ILE A 706 -5.88 1.38 -19.71
C ILE A 706 -6.25 0.18 -18.84
N THR A 707 -7.19 0.39 -17.93
CA THR A 707 -7.82 -0.66 -17.13
C THR A 707 -9.32 -0.75 -17.37
N SER A 708 -9.93 -1.90 -17.11
CA SER A 708 -11.38 -2.07 -17.20
C SER A 708 -12.14 -1.21 -16.18
N ASN A 709 -11.48 -0.73 -15.12
CA ASN A 709 -12.02 0.21 -14.13
C ASN A 709 -11.89 1.68 -14.56
N ASP A 710 -11.08 1.98 -15.59
CA ASP A 710 -10.90 3.36 -16.06
C ASP A 710 -12.18 3.87 -16.72
N PHE A 711 -12.94 2.96 -17.31
CA PHE A 711 -14.25 3.23 -17.86
C PHE A 711 -15.27 3.30 -16.71
N LYS A 712 -15.87 4.48 -16.51
CA LYS A 712 -16.97 4.69 -15.57
C LYS A 712 -18.22 5.01 -16.35
N PHE A 713 -19.31 4.29 -16.07
CA PHE A 713 -20.59 4.47 -16.73
C PHE A 713 -21.69 4.82 -15.73
N PHE A 714 -22.50 5.80 -16.10
CA PHE A 714 -23.70 6.20 -15.39
C PHE A 714 -24.95 5.66 -16.12
N ALA A 715 -25.05 4.33 -16.23
CA ALA A 715 -26.16 3.67 -16.92
C ALA A 715 -26.68 2.50 -16.07
N GLU A 716 -28.02 2.36 -15.97
CA GLU A 716 -28.68 1.37 -15.12
C GLU A 716 -28.40 -0.08 -15.54
N ASP A 717 -28.05 -0.30 -16.81
CA ASP A 717 -27.71 -1.60 -17.40
C ASP A 717 -26.21 -1.89 -17.40
N ALA A 718 -25.37 -1.02 -16.81
CA ALA A 718 -23.93 -1.20 -16.77
C ALA A 718 -23.52 -2.31 -15.77
N HIS A 719 -22.75 -3.28 -16.25
CA HIS A 719 -22.20 -4.39 -15.49
C HIS A 719 -20.71 -4.14 -15.26
N LYS A 720 -20.26 -4.02 -14.00
CA LYS A 720 -18.83 -3.84 -13.75
C LYS A 720 -18.06 -5.12 -14.13
N PRO A 721 -17.15 -5.08 -15.12
CA PRO A 721 -16.35 -6.23 -15.50
C PRO A 721 -15.30 -6.54 -14.43
N ASP A 722 -14.74 -7.73 -14.51
CA ASP A 722 -13.54 -8.07 -13.75
C ASP A 722 -12.44 -7.03 -14.06
N TYR A 723 -11.63 -6.69 -13.04
CA TYR A 723 -10.48 -5.82 -13.25
C TYR A 723 -9.58 -6.46 -14.34
N ALA A 724 -9.08 -5.65 -15.26
CA ALA A 724 -8.17 -6.03 -16.35
C ALA A 724 -7.31 -4.82 -16.71
N LYS A 725 -6.00 -5.01 -16.91
CA LYS A 725 -5.07 -3.95 -17.33
C LYS A 725 -4.46 -4.31 -18.69
N TYR A 726 -4.34 -3.31 -19.55
CA TYR A 726 -3.85 -3.41 -20.91
C TYR A 726 -2.83 -2.31 -21.18
N GLU A 727 -1.72 -2.66 -21.83
CA GLU A 727 -0.67 -1.72 -22.23
C GLU A 727 -0.54 -1.71 -23.76
N PHE A 728 -0.52 -0.52 -24.34
CA PHE A 728 -0.39 -0.28 -25.77
C PHE A 728 0.88 0.50 -26.04
N LYS A 729 1.77 -0.08 -26.87
CA LYS A 729 2.95 0.60 -27.40
C LYS A 729 2.61 1.28 -28.72
N GLN A 730 3.06 2.53 -28.87
CA GLN A 730 2.74 3.41 -30.00
C GLN A 730 1.22 3.48 -30.23
N PRO A 731 0.47 4.05 -29.26
CA PRO A 731 -0.99 3.95 -29.22
C PRO A 731 -1.69 4.65 -30.40
N LEU A 732 -1.01 5.57 -31.11
CA LEU A 732 -1.54 6.31 -32.24
C LEU A 732 -1.05 5.76 -33.60
N SER A 733 -1.95 5.68 -34.57
CA SER A 733 -1.73 5.32 -35.98
C SER A 733 -1.31 6.53 -36.82
N VAL A 734 -0.32 7.31 -36.37
CA VAL A 734 0.17 8.53 -37.05
C VAL A 734 1.59 8.35 -37.58
N LYS A 735 1.92 9.05 -38.67
CA LYS A 735 3.26 9.13 -39.25
C LYS A 735 3.90 10.48 -38.96
N GLU A 736 5.22 10.52 -39.03
CA GLU A 736 5.99 11.75 -38.89
C GLU A 736 5.46 12.84 -39.85
N GLY A 737 5.11 13.99 -39.29
CA GLY A 737 4.52 15.13 -40.00
C GLY A 737 2.99 15.12 -40.09
N ASP A 738 2.31 14.03 -39.71
CA ASP A 738 0.85 14.00 -39.66
C ASP A 738 0.33 14.95 -38.57
N SER A 739 -0.78 15.64 -38.84
CA SER A 739 -1.44 16.48 -37.86
C SER A 739 -2.34 15.63 -36.96
N ILE A 740 -2.00 15.58 -35.68
CA ILE A 740 -2.84 15.05 -34.61
C ILE A 740 -3.93 16.09 -34.34
N ARG A 741 -5.19 15.69 -34.57
CA ARG A 741 -6.37 16.48 -34.20
C ARG A 741 -6.71 16.16 -32.74
N MET A 742 -6.83 17.20 -31.93
CA MET A 742 -7.44 17.12 -30.60
C MET A 742 -8.70 17.95 -30.60
N GLU A 743 -9.77 17.40 -30.04
CA GLU A 743 -11.07 18.05 -29.94
C GLU A 743 -11.32 18.44 -28.48
N LEU A 744 -11.43 19.76 -28.22
CA LEU A 744 -12.00 20.26 -26.98
C LEU A 744 -13.51 20.17 -27.09
N LEU A 745 -14.16 19.47 -26.15
CA LEU A 745 -15.61 19.38 -26.06
C LEU A 745 -16.08 20.35 -24.97
N GLU A 746 -16.50 21.54 -25.37
CA GLU A 746 -17.11 22.50 -24.46
C GLU A 746 -18.62 22.49 -24.68
N TYR A 747 -19.40 22.26 -23.64
CA TYR A 747 -20.85 22.14 -23.74
C TYR A 747 -21.51 23.46 -23.36
N ASP A 748 -22.29 24.03 -24.28
CA ASP A 748 -23.07 25.22 -24.03
C ASP A 748 -24.44 24.82 -23.47
N GLU A 749 -24.67 25.14 -22.18
CA GLU A 749 -25.91 24.82 -21.48
C GLU A 749 -27.15 25.53 -22.05
N GLU A 750 -26.97 26.69 -22.71
CA GLU A 750 -28.08 27.46 -23.28
C GLU A 750 -28.52 26.92 -24.65
N THR A 751 -27.57 26.38 -25.44
CA THR A 751 -27.84 25.92 -26.81
C THR A 751 -27.99 24.39 -26.93
N ASP A 752 -27.62 23.62 -25.90
CA ASP A 752 -27.56 22.14 -25.93
C ASP A 752 -26.63 21.62 -27.05
N GLU A 753 -25.66 22.43 -27.47
CA GLU A 753 -24.66 22.12 -28.49
C GLU A 753 -23.25 22.04 -27.89
N ALA A 754 -22.42 21.15 -28.45
CA ALA A 754 -21.00 21.06 -28.09
C ALA A 754 -20.17 21.94 -29.02
N TYR A 755 -19.52 22.96 -28.48
CA TYR A 755 -18.43 23.67 -29.15
C TYR A 755 -17.23 22.74 -29.29
N LYS A 756 -16.73 22.63 -30.52
CA LYS A 756 -15.55 21.82 -30.86
C LYS A 756 -14.45 22.74 -31.38
N CYS A 757 -13.37 22.84 -30.62
CA CYS A 757 -12.13 23.45 -31.10
C CYS A 757 -11.14 22.35 -31.53
N THR A 758 -10.43 22.57 -32.63
CA THR A 758 -9.36 21.70 -33.11
C THR A 758 -8.02 22.38 -32.96
N VAL A 759 -7.13 21.78 -32.16
CA VAL A 759 -5.72 22.17 -32.14
C VAL A 759 -4.88 21.19 -32.96
N PRO A 760 -4.28 21.65 -34.08
CA PRO A 760 -3.42 20.80 -34.90
C PRO A 760 -2.01 20.74 -34.31
N ALA A 761 -1.65 19.59 -33.75
CA ALA A 761 -0.28 19.26 -33.33
C ALA A 761 0.40 18.39 -34.40
N ALA A 762 1.62 18.70 -34.83
CA ALA A 762 2.35 17.88 -35.80
C ALA A 762 3.14 16.78 -35.09
N PHE A 763 2.86 15.51 -35.41
CA PHE A 763 3.55 14.38 -34.82
C PHE A 763 5.03 14.34 -35.27
N ALA A 764 5.95 14.60 -34.34
CA ALA A 764 7.39 14.58 -34.61
C ALA A 764 8.02 13.20 -34.33
N GLY A 765 7.46 12.43 -33.40
CA GLY A 765 7.92 11.08 -33.10
C GLY A 765 7.49 10.57 -31.73
N TYR A 766 7.86 9.34 -31.41
CA TYR A 766 7.59 8.71 -30.12
C TYR A 766 8.79 8.84 -29.16
N VAL A 767 8.52 9.15 -27.90
CA VAL A 767 9.49 9.11 -26.79
C VAL A 767 9.10 8.01 -25.80
N ASN A 768 10.08 7.27 -25.29
CA ASN A 768 9.85 6.19 -24.36
C ASN A 768 10.19 6.59 -22.90
N ALA A 769 9.97 5.67 -21.97
CA ALA A 769 10.21 5.90 -20.54
C ALA A 769 11.67 6.28 -20.20
N GLU A 770 12.67 5.74 -20.91
CA GLU A 770 14.09 6.07 -20.70
C GLU A 770 14.40 7.48 -21.21
N ASP A 771 13.78 7.89 -22.33
CA ASP A 771 13.97 9.22 -22.92
C ASP A 771 13.47 10.33 -21.99
N VAL A 772 12.33 10.09 -21.34
CA VAL A 772 11.64 11.11 -20.52
C VAL A 772 12.01 11.06 -19.05
N GLN A 773 12.78 10.05 -18.60
CA GLN A 773 13.09 9.80 -17.18
C GLN A 773 13.76 10.99 -16.47
N GLU A 774 14.49 11.82 -17.22
CA GLU A 774 15.07 13.07 -16.68
C GLU A 774 13.97 14.03 -16.20
N TYR A 775 12.84 14.09 -16.92
CA TYR A 775 11.80 15.10 -16.75
C TYR A 775 10.59 14.58 -15.98
N CYS A 776 10.13 13.36 -16.28
CA CYS A 776 8.98 12.78 -15.62
C CYS A 776 8.98 11.26 -15.66
N VAL A 777 8.27 10.65 -14.72
CA VAL A 777 7.82 9.25 -14.81
C VAL A 777 6.32 9.29 -15.06
N LEU A 778 5.90 8.69 -16.17
CA LEU A 778 4.50 8.69 -16.60
C LEU A 778 3.88 7.31 -16.39
N ASN A 779 2.77 7.27 -15.66
CA ASN A 779 1.92 6.10 -15.51
C ASN A 779 0.46 6.53 -15.64
N SER A 780 -0.04 6.54 -16.87
CA SER A 780 -1.36 7.08 -17.17
C SER A 780 -2.13 6.26 -18.20
N ASN A 781 -3.44 6.38 -18.08
CA ASN A 781 -4.45 5.93 -19.03
C ASN A 781 -4.78 6.98 -20.10
N ARG A 782 -4.01 8.07 -20.13
CA ARG A 782 -4.06 9.15 -21.12
C ARG A 782 -2.84 9.14 -22.02
N ILE A 783 -2.97 9.79 -23.17
CA ILE A 783 -1.84 10.03 -24.06
C ILE A 783 -1.15 11.33 -23.65
N PHE A 784 0.11 11.21 -23.19
CA PHE A 784 0.95 12.38 -22.94
C PHE A 784 1.78 12.77 -24.15
N MET A 785 1.88 14.07 -24.35
CA MET A 785 2.55 14.72 -25.45
C MET A 785 3.50 15.78 -24.90
N PHE A 786 4.76 15.73 -25.28
CA PHE A 786 5.75 16.74 -24.91
C PHE A 786 5.74 17.83 -25.97
N ILE A 787 5.70 19.08 -25.51
CA ILE A 787 5.71 20.27 -26.35
C ILE A 787 6.73 21.28 -25.84
N SER A 788 7.15 22.18 -26.72
CA SER A 788 7.98 23.32 -26.33
C SER A 788 7.13 24.49 -25.81
N GLU A 789 7.71 25.36 -24.99
CA GLU A 789 7.04 26.62 -24.57
C GLU A 789 6.57 27.46 -25.76
N GLN A 790 7.34 27.48 -26.86
CA GLN A 790 6.94 28.15 -28.09
C GLN A 790 5.68 27.50 -28.70
N THR A 791 5.60 26.17 -28.68
CA THR A 791 4.45 25.42 -29.19
C THR A 791 3.21 25.68 -28.33
N GLN A 792 3.38 25.67 -27.00
CA GLN A 792 2.30 26.01 -26.07
C GLN A 792 1.74 27.41 -26.34
N GLU A 793 2.61 28.39 -26.61
CA GLU A 793 2.18 29.75 -26.92
C GLU A 793 1.40 29.84 -28.25
N GLN A 794 1.84 29.12 -29.28
CA GLN A 794 1.12 29.06 -30.56
C GLN A 794 -0.27 28.42 -30.42
N ILE A 795 -0.33 27.35 -29.63
CA ILE A 795 -1.58 26.67 -29.30
C ILE A 795 -2.55 27.64 -28.59
N ARG A 796 -2.07 28.36 -27.58
CA ARG A 796 -2.84 29.39 -26.84
C ARG A 796 -3.36 30.51 -27.73
N LEU A 797 -2.62 30.88 -28.79
CA LEU A 797 -3.03 31.89 -29.76
C LEU A 797 -4.11 31.38 -30.73
N THR A 798 -4.23 30.06 -30.91
CA THR A 798 -5.17 29.45 -31.87
C THR A 798 -6.60 29.43 -31.32
N ASP A 799 -6.77 29.14 -30.03
CA ASP A 799 -8.02 29.32 -29.31
C ASP A 799 -7.71 29.69 -27.84
N PRO A 800 -8.20 30.83 -27.32
CA PRO A 800 -7.96 31.23 -25.93
C PRO A 800 -8.54 30.25 -24.90
N ALA A 801 -9.55 29.45 -25.24
CA ALA A 801 -10.05 28.37 -24.38
C ALA A 801 -9.00 27.27 -24.19
N PHE A 802 -8.06 27.16 -25.13
CA PHE A 802 -6.98 26.21 -25.10
C PHE A 802 -5.87 26.66 -24.14
N GLY A 803 -5.73 25.93 -23.02
CA GLY A 803 -4.68 26.15 -22.03
C GLY A 803 -5.05 27.07 -20.85
N THR A 804 -6.25 27.64 -20.80
CA THR A 804 -6.69 28.44 -19.63
C THR A 804 -7.26 27.62 -18.50
N ASN A 805 -7.77 26.40 -18.76
CA ASN A 805 -8.61 25.73 -17.76
C ASN A 805 -7.89 24.64 -16.95
N ASP A 806 -6.74 24.10 -17.37
CA ASP A 806 -6.14 22.93 -16.70
C ASP A 806 -4.57 22.87 -16.67
N THR A 807 -3.86 24.02 -16.67
CA THR A 807 -2.37 24.01 -16.54
C THR A 807 -1.89 24.01 -15.09
N SER A 808 -1.34 22.88 -14.63
CA SER A 808 -0.56 22.81 -13.40
C SER A 808 0.91 23.22 -13.61
N LYS A 809 1.43 24.10 -12.75
CA LYS A 809 2.80 24.62 -12.83
C LYS A 809 3.54 24.29 -11.54
N PHE A 810 4.75 23.75 -11.62
CA PHE A 810 5.52 23.29 -10.46
C PHE A 810 6.88 23.98 -10.40
N ILE A 811 7.29 24.44 -9.21
CA ILE A 811 8.62 25.00 -8.94
C ILE A 811 9.26 24.21 -7.83
N PHE A 812 10.27 23.42 -8.15
CA PHE A 812 11.08 22.68 -7.17
C PHE A 812 12.20 23.57 -6.67
N PHE A 813 12.40 23.68 -5.35
CA PHE A 813 13.42 24.56 -4.78
C PHE A 813 13.91 24.12 -3.40
N ASN A 814 15.02 24.72 -2.96
CA ASN A 814 15.66 24.47 -1.67
C ASN A 814 15.82 25.77 -0.89
N THR A 815 15.31 25.81 0.34
CA THR A 815 15.49 26.94 1.27
C THR A 815 15.52 26.47 2.72
N ASP A 816 16.28 27.18 3.55
CA ASP A 816 16.27 27.05 5.01
C ASP A 816 15.49 28.19 5.69
N ASP A 817 14.90 29.10 4.91
CA ASP A 817 14.19 30.27 5.44
C ASP A 817 12.76 29.91 5.88
N ALA A 818 12.55 29.94 7.20
CA ALA A 818 11.27 29.63 7.82
C ALA A 818 10.19 30.66 7.48
N GLU A 819 10.56 31.91 7.19
CA GLU A 819 9.59 32.96 6.84
C GLU A 819 9.04 32.74 5.43
N LEU A 820 9.90 32.51 4.44
CA LEU A 820 9.50 32.13 3.08
C LEU A 820 8.64 30.86 3.06
N ILE A 821 9.01 29.82 3.81
CA ILE A 821 8.21 28.59 3.92
C ILE A 821 6.82 28.90 4.48
N ARG A 822 6.73 29.75 5.51
CA ARG A 822 5.45 30.16 6.10
C ARG A 822 4.60 30.97 5.12
N THR A 823 5.21 31.89 4.38
CA THR A 823 4.52 32.72 3.38
C THR A 823 3.99 31.87 2.23
N LEU A 824 4.83 31.02 1.63
CA LEU A 824 4.44 30.14 0.52
C LEU A 824 3.44 29.07 0.95
N SER A 825 3.52 28.56 2.19
CA SER A 825 2.54 27.62 2.72
C SER A 825 1.19 28.25 3.09
N GLY A 826 1.18 29.57 3.27
CA GLY A 826 -0.05 30.37 3.36
C GLY A 826 -0.81 30.42 2.04
N ILE A 827 -0.12 30.22 0.89
CA ILE A 827 -0.74 30.10 -0.42
C ILE A 827 -1.31 28.68 -0.53
N LYS A 828 -2.61 28.56 -0.75
CA LYS A 828 -3.34 27.28 -0.73
C LYS A 828 -4.19 27.09 -1.98
N ASP A 829 -4.34 25.84 -2.41
CA ASP A 829 -5.25 25.37 -3.46
C ASP A 829 -6.72 25.46 -3.03
N GLU A 830 -7.62 25.13 -3.97
CA GLU A 830 -9.08 25.13 -3.79
C GLU A 830 -9.58 24.24 -2.64
N PHE A 831 -8.84 23.18 -2.32
CA PHE A 831 -9.14 22.25 -1.22
C PHE A 831 -8.47 22.66 0.10
N GLY A 832 -7.87 23.86 0.16
CA GLY A 832 -7.18 24.36 1.34
C GLY A 832 -5.83 23.71 1.60
N ARG A 833 -5.30 22.95 0.64
CA ARG A 833 -3.97 22.35 0.75
C ARG A 833 -2.94 23.39 0.35
N SER A 834 -1.83 23.43 1.06
CA SER A 834 -0.73 24.34 0.73
C SER A 834 -0.25 24.09 -0.71
N ALA A 835 -0.12 25.17 -1.48
CA ALA A 835 0.54 25.18 -2.80
C ALA A 835 2.01 24.76 -2.66
N LEU A 836 2.63 25.07 -1.51
CA LEU A 836 3.90 24.49 -1.11
C LEU A 836 3.70 23.05 -0.62
N ARG A 837 4.44 22.10 -1.19
CA ARG A 837 4.54 20.69 -0.77
C ARG A 837 6.01 20.37 -0.50
N SER A 838 6.30 19.45 0.42
CA SER A 838 7.68 18.95 0.49
C SER A 838 7.86 18.08 -0.75
N THR A 839 9.04 18.08 -1.36
CA THR A 839 9.26 17.25 -2.55
C THR A 839 9.07 15.76 -2.24
N GLU A 840 9.37 15.35 -1.00
CA GLU A 840 9.06 14.01 -0.50
C GLU A 840 7.54 13.74 -0.47
N ILE A 841 6.71 14.74 -0.13
CA ILE A 841 5.24 14.65 -0.14
C ILE A 841 4.63 14.84 -1.52
N PHE A 842 5.19 15.67 -2.38
CA PHE A 842 4.68 15.87 -3.73
C PHE A 842 4.87 14.64 -4.60
N ASN A 843 5.94 13.90 -4.33
CA ASN A 843 6.09 12.54 -4.84
C ASN A 843 5.05 11.57 -4.26
N MET A 844 4.10 11.98 -3.39
CA MET A 844 3.11 11.05 -2.83
C MET A 844 2.02 10.69 -3.84
N THR A 845 1.81 9.47 -4.35
CA THR A 845 2.30 8.07 -4.18
C THR A 845 2.64 7.50 -2.80
N ASP A 846 2.92 8.26 -1.75
CA ASP A 846 3.85 7.77 -0.72
C ASP A 846 3.12 7.15 0.46
N PHE A 847 1.79 7.25 0.61
CA PHE A 847 1.11 6.35 1.55
C PHE A 847 1.31 4.90 1.08
N ALA A 848 0.97 4.61 -0.16
CA ALA A 848 1.10 3.25 -0.68
C ALA A 848 2.54 2.92 -1.13
N GLY A 849 3.38 3.91 -1.46
CA GLY A 849 4.83 3.77 -1.60
C GLY A 849 5.51 3.43 -0.28
N VAL A 850 5.06 4.01 0.84
CA VAL A 850 5.49 3.64 2.21
C VAL A 850 4.98 2.26 2.57
N ILE A 851 3.71 1.95 2.32
CA ILE A 851 3.17 0.59 2.55
C ILE A 851 3.97 -0.42 1.73
N THR A 852 4.38 -0.08 0.50
CA THR A 852 5.27 -0.90 -0.35
C THR A 852 6.67 -1.03 0.24
N LYS A 853 7.29 0.06 0.73
CA LYS A 853 8.60 0.04 1.43
C LYS A 853 8.54 -0.84 2.69
N ILE A 854 7.48 -0.71 3.50
CA ILE A 854 7.25 -1.52 4.70
C ILE A 854 7.05 -2.98 4.32
N ALA A 855 6.19 -3.27 3.35
CA ALA A 855 5.95 -4.62 2.86
C ALA A 855 7.26 -5.27 2.39
N ASN A 856 8.11 -4.52 1.69
CA ASN A 856 9.43 -4.97 1.25
C ASN A 856 10.38 -5.26 2.44
N ILE A 857 10.45 -4.38 3.45
CA ILE A 857 11.27 -4.61 4.64
C ILE A 857 10.80 -5.88 5.37
N VAL A 858 9.50 -5.98 5.62
CA VAL A 858 8.89 -7.15 6.28
C VAL A 858 9.18 -8.42 5.49
N ALA A 859 9.00 -8.38 4.17
CA ALA A 859 9.29 -9.49 3.27
C ALA A 859 10.75 -9.95 3.29
N VAL A 860 11.70 -9.01 3.28
CA VAL A 860 13.14 -9.32 3.38
C VAL A 860 13.43 -9.99 4.73
N CYS A 861 12.89 -9.46 5.82
CA CYS A 861 13.01 -10.07 7.14
C CYS A 861 12.48 -11.52 7.16
N PHE A 862 11.28 -11.75 6.61
CA PHE A 862 10.72 -13.11 6.50
C PHE A 862 11.62 -14.02 5.66
N THR A 863 12.09 -13.55 4.50
CA THR A 863 12.96 -14.33 3.60
C THR A 863 14.26 -14.75 4.30
N LEU A 864 14.89 -13.84 5.04
CA LEU A 864 16.11 -14.12 5.81
C LEU A 864 15.85 -15.14 6.94
N LEU A 865 14.74 -15.02 7.65
CA LEU A 865 14.38 -15.93 8.74
C LEU A 865 14.07 -17.35 8.21
N ILE A 866 13.36 -17.45 7.08
CA ILE A 866 13.08 -18.74 6.41
C ILE A 866 14.37 -19.37 5.89
N ALA A 867 15.26 -18.57 5.29
CA ALA A 867 16.58 -19.03 4.86
C ALA A 867 17.36 -19.61 6.04
N LEU A 868 17.36 -18.95 7.20
CA LEU A 868 18.03 -19.42 8.43
C LEU A 868 17.47 -20.77 8.91
N ILE A 869 16.15 -20.92 9.00
CA ILE A 869 15.49 -22.20 9.37
C ILE A 869 15.92 -23.32 8.43
N CYS A 870 15.92 -23.04 7.13
CA CYS A 870 16.23 -24.02 6.11
C CYS A 870 17.73 -24.38 6.09
N LEU A 871 18.62 -23.44 6.39
CA LEU A 871 20.06 -23.71 6.58
C LEU A 871 20.32 -24.58 7.83
N LEU A 872 19.61 -24.35 8.94
CA LEU A 872 19.67 -25.22 10.11
C LEU A 872 19.21 -26.65 9.75
N ASN A 873 18.16 -26.78 8.94
CA ASN A 873 17.70 -28.09 8.44
C ASN A 873 18.76 -28.77 7.55
N LEU A 874 19.43 -28.00 6.69
CA LEU A 874 20.51 -28.49 5.85
C LEU A 874 21.68 -29.01 6.71
N TYR A 875 22.12 -28.22 7.69
CA TYR A 875 23.18 -28.62 8.62
C TYR A 875 22.84 -29.93 9.33
N ASN A 876 21.62 -30.07 9.85
CA ASN A 876 21.16 -31.31 10.48
C ASN A 876 21.23 -32.52 9.55
N SER A 877 20.84 -32.31 8.29
CA SER A 877 20.82 -33.37 7.29
C SER A 877 22.23 -33.82 6.91
N VAL A 878 23.17 -32.88 6.81
CA VAL A 878 24.60 -33.15 6.55
C VAL A 878 25.25 -33.83 7.74
N MET A 879 25.04 -33.33 8.96
CA MET A 879 25.56 -33.94 10.19
C MET A 879 25.05 -35.37 10.35
N GLY A 880 23.75 -35.61 10.13
CA GLY A 880 23.17 -36.95 10.21
C GLY A 880 23.75 -37.92 9.18
N ARG A 881 24.12 -37.43 7.98
CA ARG A 881 24.83 -38.24 6.99
C ARG A 881 26.28 -38.52 7.40
N CYS A 882 26.97 -37.54 7.98
CA CYS A 882 28.33 -37.70 8.49
C CYS A 882 28.40 -38.81 9.53
N LEU A 883 27.53 -38.74 10.54
CA LEU A 883 27.42 -39.76 11.60
C LEU A 883 27.08 -41.14 11.04
N ALA A 884 26.13 -41.22 10.10
CA ALA A 884 25.73 -42.50 9.50
C ALA A 884 26.82 -43.16 8.63
N ARG A 885 27.84 -42.41 8.19
CA ARG A 885 28.90 -42.89 7.29
C ARG A 885 30.29 -42.89 7.92
N HIS A 886 30.36 -42.75 9.25
CA HIS A 886 31.62 -42.68 9.95
C HIS A 886 32.49 -43.93 9.73
N THR A 887 31.88 -45.12 9.80
CA THR A 887 32.56 -46.41 9.55
C THR A 887 33.02 -46.57 8.09
N GLU A 888 32.21 -46.16 7.11
CA GLU A 888 32.58 -46.17 5.68
C GLU A 888 33.83 -45.30 5.44
N MET A 889 33.88 -44.11 6.07
CA MET A 889 35.01 -43.19 5.94
C MET A 889 36.27 -43.72 6.63
N ALA A 890 36.12 -44.39 7.77
CA ALA A 890 37.24 -45.03 8.46
C ALA A 890 37.87 -46.15 7.63
N VAL A 891 37.04 -47.01 7.02
CA VAL A 891 37.53 -48.07 6.11
C VAL A 891 38.28 -47.47 4.92
N LEU A 892 37.74 -46.42 4.30
CA LEU A 892 38.41 -45.74 3.18
C LEU A 892 39.75 -45.11 3.60
N HIS A 893 39.83 -44.56 4.82
CA HIS A 893 41.06 -44.05 5.39
C HIS A 893 42.09 -45.15 5.64
N SER A 894 41.66 -46.31 6.18
CA SER A 894 42.52 -47.49 6.34
C SER A 894 43.02 -48.07 5.01
N LEU A 895 42.26 -47.88 3.92
CA LEU A 895 42.67 -48.23 2.55
C LEU A 895 43.61 -47.20 1.90
N GLY A 896 43.98 -46.12 2.60
CA GLY A 896 44.97 -45.14 2.15
C GLY A 896 44.41 -43.98 1.31
N ILE A 897 43.10 -43.66 1.37
CA ILE A 897 42.57 -42.49 0.65
C ILE A 897 43.21 -41.20 1.17
N THR A 898 43.76 -40.38 0.28
CA THR A 898 44.32 -39.07 0.66
C THR A 898 43.22 -38.04 0.96
N GLN A 899 43.52 -37.00 1.74
CA GLN A 899 42.55 -35.93 2.02
C GLN A 899 42.10 -35.21 0.74
N LYS A 900 42.99 -35.04 -0.25
CA LYS A 900 42.66 -34.49 -1.57
C LYS A 900 41.63 -35.37 -2.30
N GLN A 901 41.81 -36.69 -2.27
CA GLN A 901 40.88 -37.64 -2.89
C GLN A 901 39.54 -37.70 -2.16
N LYS A 902 39.53 -37.66 -0.82
CA LYS A 902 38.31 -37.54 0.00
C LYS A 902 37.52 -36.28 -0.37
N ASN A 903 38.18 -35.13 -0.48
CA ASN A 903 37.53 -33.87 -0.88
C ASN A 903 36.94 -33.95 -2.30
N LYS A 904 37.64 -34.57 -3.27
CA LYS A 904 37.15 -34.75 -4.65
C LYS A 904 35.94 -35.70 -4.72
N MET A 905 35.95 -36.75 -3.90
CA MET A 905 34.81 -37.65 -3.73
C MET A 905 33.58 -36.91 -3.18
N LEU A 906 33.75 -36.16 -2.08
CA LEU A 906 32.68 -35.38 -1.45
C LEU A 906 32.16 -34.27 -2.37
N LEU A 907 33.02 -33.62 -3.16
CA LEU A 907 32.61 -32.63 -4.16
C LEU A 907 31.71 -33.26 -5.23
N THR A 908 32.09 -34.42 -5.77
CA THR A 908 31.30 -35.13 -6.79
C THR A 908 29.93 -35.54 -6.24
N GLU A 909 29.89 -35.97 -4.99
CA GLU A 909 28.66 -36.28 -4.27
C GLU A 909 27.76 -35.05 -4.11
N ASN A 910 28.33 -33.93 -3.63
CA ASN A 910 27.61 -32.68 -3.42
C ASN A 910 27.02 -32.12 -4.72
N ILE A 911 27.78 -32.15 -5.83
CA ILE A 911 27.28 -31.71 -7.15
C ILE A 911 26.01 -32.48 -7.53
N ARG A 912 26.00 -33.81 -7.39
CA ARG A 912 24.84 -34.64 -7.73
C ARG A 912 23.64 -34.41 -6.82
N ILE A 913 23.89 -34.17 -5.53
CA ILE A 913 22.84 -33.83 -4.56
C ILE A 913 22.22 -32.49 -4.95
N LEU A 914 23.03 -31.48 -5.25
CA LEU A 914 22.58 -30.15 -5.69
C LEU A 914 21.77 -30.24 -6.98
N THR A 915 22.24 -30.95 -8.00
CA THR A 915 21.49 -31.10 -9.27
C THR A 915 20.10 -31.71 -9.04
N LYS A 916 20.00 -32.75 -8.20
CA LYS A 916 18.70 -33.37 -7.87
C LYS A 916 17.81 -32.43 -7.06
N ALA A 917 18.38 -31.69 -6.11
CA ALA A 917 17.64 -30.78 -5.25
C ALA A 917 17.11 -29.56 -6.00
N PHE A 918 17.96 -28.89 -6.78
CA PHE A 918 17.55 -27.72 -7.57
C PHE A 918 16.53 -28.07 -8.64
N ARG A 919 16.63 -29.23 -9.29
CA ARG A 919 15.58 -29.71 -10.20
C ARG A 919 14.23 -29.86 -9.50
N ASN A 920 14.22 -30.47 -8.30
CA ASN A 920 12.98 -30.63 -7.56
C ASN A 920 12.43 -29.28 -7.06
N ALA A 921 13.32 -28.36 -6.63
CA ALA A 921 12.94 -27.03 -6.19
C ALA A 921 12.32 -26.23 -7.33
N ALA A 922 12.94 -26.25 -8.52
CA ALA A 922 12.42 -25.57 -9.71
C ALA A 922 10.98 -26.01 -10.05
N VAL A 923 10.68 -27.31 -9.98
CA VAL A 923 9.32 -27.82 -10.22
C VAL A 923 8.34 -27.33 -9.16
N ILE A 924 8.71 -27.38 -7.87
CA ILE A 924 7.84 -26.93 -6.78
C ILE A 924 7.58 -25.42 -6.87
N THR A 925 8.64 -24.63 -7.07
CA THR A 925 8.55 -23.17 -7.21
C THR A 925 7.71 -22.80 -8.42
N LEU A 926 7.90 -23.45 -9.57
CA LEU A 926 7.10 -23.17 -10.77
C LEU A 926 5.61 -23.46 -10.55
N VAL A 927 5.27 -24.62 -9.99
CA VAL A 927 3.86 -24.97 -9.72
C VAL A 927 3.25 -23.99 -8.73
N PHE A 928 3.99 -23.60 -7.68
CA PHE A 928 3.51 -22.62 -6.71
C PHE A 928 3.28 -21.26 -7.35
N VAL A 929 4.26 -20.76 -8.12
CA VAL A 929 4.18 -19.48 -8.81
C VAL A 929 2.99 -19.43 -9.75
N LEU A 930 2.74 -20.49 -10.55
CA LEU A 930 1.58 -20.55 -11.43
C LEU A 930 0.25 -20.56 -10.65
N CYS A 931 0.20 -21.26 -9.52
CA CYS A 931 -0.98 -21.27 -8.65
C CYS A 931 -1.21 -19.90 -8.01
N LEU A 932 -0.15 -19.26 -7.52
CA LEU A 932 -0.20 -17.94 -6.91
C LEU A 932 -0.61 -16.88 -7.93
N TYR A 933 0.00 -16.88 -9.12
CA TYR A 933 -0.39 -16.02 -10.22
C TYR A 933 -1.86 -16.22 -10.57
N LYS A 934 -2.34 -17.46 -10.71
CA LYS A 934 -3.76 -17.72 -11.01
C LYS A 934 -4.69 -17.24 -9.90
N LEU A 935 -4.30 -17.36 -8.62
CA LEU A 935 -5.10 -16.90 -7.50
C LEU A 935 -5.16 -15.37 -7.44
N LEU A 936 -4.03 -14.69 -7.65
CA LEU A 936 -3.93 -13.24 -7.59
C LEU A 936 -4.51 -12.57 -8.85
N ALA A 937 -4.35 -13.18 -10.03
CA ALA A 937 -4.86 -12.65 -11.29
C ALA A 937 -6.40 -12.60 -11.36
N VAL A 938 -7.11 -13.32 -10.48
CA VAL A 938 -8.58 -13.21 -10.35
C VAL A 938 -8.97 -11.85 -9.78
N GLU A 939 -8.23 -11.35 -8.78
CA GLU A 939 -8.52 -10.08 -8.10
C GLU A 939 -7.75 -8.89 -8.71
N TYR A 940 -6.60 -9.18 -9.34
CA TYR A 940 -5.64 -8.21 -9.86
C TYR A 940 -5.13 -8.62 -11.26
N ALA A 941 -5.97 -8.48 -12.28
CA ALA A 941 -5.57 -8.80 -13.64
C ALA A 941 -4.55 -7.81 -14.23
N GLY A 942 -3.75 -8.30 -15.18
CA GLY A 942 -2.63 -7.56 -15.77
C GLY A 942 -1.41 -7.42 -14.84
N LEU A 943 -1.36 -8.19 -13.74
CA LEU A 943 -0.21 -8.24 -12.85
C LEU A 943 1.04 -8.71 -13.61
N HIS A 944 1.94 -7.77 -13.90
CA HIS A 944 3.26 -8.06 -14.46
C HIS A 944 4.18 -8.57 -13.37
N ILE A 945 4.08 -9.86 -13.09
CA ILE A 945 4.95 -10.50 -12.12
C ILE A 945 6.39 -10.51 -12.65
N THR A 946 7.25 -9.73 -12.01
CA THR A 946 8.69 -9.76 -12.29
C THR A 946 9.36 -10.89 -11.50
N PHE A 947 10.13 -11.74 -12.19
CA PHE A 947 10.94 -12.77 -11.52
C PHE A 947 12.27 -12.16 -11.07
N PRO A 948 12.59 -12.16 -9.76
CA PRO A 948 13.85 -11.58 -9.28
C PRO A 948 15.02 -12.52 -9.60
N VAL A 949 15.59 -12.40 -10.81
CA VAL A 949 16.67 -13.27 -11.31
C VAL A 949 17.88 -13.27 -10.36
N TRP A 950 18.21 -12.11 -9.80
CA TRP A 950 19.31 -11.96 -8.84
C TRP A 950 19.06 -12.77 -7.54
N MET A 951 17.81 -12.83 -7.05
CA MET A 951 17.45 -13.66 -5.89
C MET A 951 17.59 -15.16 -6.19
N ILE A 952 17.33 -15.58 -7.43
CA ILE A 952 17.59 -16.97 -7.85
C ILE A 952 19.08 -17.27 -7.72
N VAL A 953 19.94 -16.40 -8.26
CA VAL A 953 21.39 -16.56 -8.18
C VAL A 953 21.86 -16.61 -6.73
N ILE A 954 21.46 -15.64 -5.90
CA ILE A 954 21.83 -15.60 -4.47
C ILE A 954 21.38 -16.87 -3.74
N THR A 955 20.15 -17.32 -3.98
CA THR A 955 19.60 -18.52 -3.34
C THR A 955 20.39 -19.77 -3.74
N LEU A 956 20.69 -19.93 -5.03
CA LEU A 956 21.47 -21.07 -5.52
C LEU A 956 22.89 -21.05 -4.95
N LEU A 957 23.57 -19.90 -4.97
CA LEU A 957 24.90 -19.72 -4.40
C LEU A 957 24.91 -20.02 -2.89
N THR A 958 23.93 -19.51 -2.15
CA THR A 958 23.79 -19.77 -0.70
C THR A 958 23.56 -21.24 -0.42
N GLY A 959 22.75 -21.94 -1.23
CA GLY A 959 22.55 -23.39 -1.12
C GLY A 959 23.82 -24.20 -1.38
N ILE A 960 24.60 -23.81 -2.41
CA ILE A 960 25.90 -24.41 -2.74
C ILE A 960 26.91 -24.17 -1.61
N ALA A 961 27.03 -22.91 -1.17
CA ALA A 961 27.91 -22.50 -0.09
C ALA A 961 27.54 -23.23 1.22
N GLY A 962 26.26 -23.26 1.58
CA GLY A 962 25.77 -23.96 2.76
C GLY A 962 26.13 -25.45 2.75
N LEU A 963 25.85 -26.16 1.65
CA LEU A 963 26.20 -27.59 1.55
C LEU A 963 27.71 -27.82 1.66
N THR A 964 28.52 -27.01 0.96
CA THR A 964 29.98 -27.17 0.94
C THR A 964 30.61 -26.84 2.31
N ILE A 965 30.21 -25.72 2.93
CA ILE A 965 30.66 -25.31 4.27
C ILE A 965 30.28 -26.37 5.31
N PHE A 966 29.03 -26.80 5.36
CA PHE A 966 28.60 -27.80 6.35
C PHE A 966 29.26 -29.16 6.11
N THR A 967 29.45 -29.57 4.85
CA THR A 967 30.20 -30.80 4.54
C THR A 967 31.64 -30.69 5.05
N LYS A 968 32.32 -29.56 4.79
CA LYS A 968 33.70 -29.35 5.26
C LYS A 968 33.78 -29.27 6.78
N ALA A 969 32.83 -28.61 7.44
CA ALA A 969 32.77 -28.50 8.90
C ALA A 969 32.58 -29.88 9.56
N CYS A 970 31.70 -30.72 9.02
CA CYS A 970 31.46 -32.06 9.55
C CYS A 970 32.63 -33.03 9.29
N TYR A 971 33.20 -33.05 8.08
CA TYR A 971 34.22 -34.03 7.69
C TYR A 971 35.68 -33.56 7.88
N GLY A 972 35.90 -32.30 8.25
CA GLY A 972 37.22 -31.68 8.40
C GLY A 972 37.84 -31.82 9.80
N HIS A 973 37.04 -32.15 10.83
CA HIS A 973 37.50 -32.28 12.21
C HIS A 973 38.01 -33.69 12.58
N ASP A 974 37.99 -34.64 11.65
CA ASP A 974 38.53 -35.99 11.83
C ASP A 974 40.05 -36.01 11.67
N SER A 975 40.79 -35.78 12.77
CA SER A 975 42.18 -36.20 12.84
C SER A 975 42.21 -37.73 13.00
N GLY A 976 42.87 -38.44 12.08
CA GLY A 976 42.87 -39.91 12.00
C GLY A 976 43.28 -40.67 13.29
N LYS A 977 43.77 -39.97 14.33
CA LYS A 977 44.05 -40.53 15.67
C LYS A 977 42.77 -40.81 16.48
N ARG A 978 41.73 -39.97 16.41
CA ARG A 978 40.45 -40.17 17.12
C ARG A 978 39.64 -41.33 16.54
N LEU A 979 39.74 -41.51 15.23
CA LEU A 979 38.99 -42.49 14.45
C LEU A 979 39.30 -43.95 14.86
N ILE A 980 40.59 -44.24 15.12
CA ILE A 980 41.04 -45.57 15.54
C ILE A 980 40.67 -45.83 17.00
N GLU A 981 40.77 -44.82 17.87
CA GLU A 981 40.37 -44.93 19.28
C GLU A 981 38.86 -45.17 19.45
N GLU A 982 38.00 -44.51 18.67
CA GLU A 982 36.54 -44.72 18.72
C GLU A 982 36.11 -46.09 18.18
N ILE A 983 36.72 -46.60 17.11
CA ILE A 983 36.47 -47.98 16.63
C ILE A 983 36.90 -49.02 17.66
N ARG A 984 37.96 -48.71 18.43
CA ARG A 984 38.41 -49.56 19.54
C ARG A 984 37.42 -49.53 20.71
N MET A 985 36.77 -48.40 20.96
CA MET A 985 35.79 -48.22 22.03
C MET A 985 34.38 -48.74 21.68
N GLU A 986 33.99 -48.84 20.40
CA GLU A 986 32.71 -49.46 19.99
C GLU A 986 32.75 -50.99 19.94
N ASN A 987 33.94 -51.59 19.89
CA ASN A 987 34.15 -53.04 19.87
C ASN A 987 34.52 -53.63 21.24
N ILE A 988 34.52 -52.82 22.29
CA ILE A 988 34.63 -53.20 23.72
C ILE A 988 33.30 -52.86 24.38
#